data_AF-A0AA36FWD3-F1
#
_entry.id   AF-A0AA36FWD3-F1
#
_cell.length_a   1.000
_cell.length_b   1.000
_cell.length_c   1.000
_cell.angle_alpha   90.00
_cell.angle_beta   90.00
_cell.angle_gamma   90.00
#
_symmetry.space_group_name_H-M   'P 1'
#
loop_
_entity.id
_entity.type
_entity.pdbx_description
1 polymer ?
#
loop_
_entity_poly.entity_id
_entity_poly.type
_entity_poly.pdbx_seq_one_letter_code
_entity_poly.pdbx_strand_id
1 'polypeptide(L)'
;MQWIPQFFIILTITAAGISAECLQSERNLFLWQVSGPSGRQLGFLFGTIHVPYTRIWDRVSDRVKEAFERSESVFVEVDLQDEQTIRRLMKCKNLKKPRTSLQYLGNELHTRLQKYFANYRRRVISLLREKDDLEDAKGVVTNFNHVVGGWDRRRPEWLLFVLYQLCEAGIDREESQMLDAFLAELAVASGKEIYSIETPQEQCNPVESLSEEQLVFAINYTLSYLEYQLEMRKNPVLKVDRPRRTHDIVRSYECGSLEKDVFQSDTRDRYGQILNETDIERAKEIDRLLKDDILVKRNVRMASRIDKLITSGGQTNFFAALGTGHFIGEKNIITLLQQRGYAIKAVKEEDVLLYHRKDANFRALWSERNLFLWQVTGPSGRQLGFLFGTIHVSYTRIWDRVSDRVKEAFERSESVFVEVDLQDEQTIRRLMKCKNLKKPRTSLQYLGNELHTRLQKYFANYRRRLISLLREKDDLEDAKGVVTNFNHVVGGWDRRRPEWLLFVLYQLCEAGIDREESQMLDAFLAELAVASGKEIYSIETPQEQCNPVESLSEEQLVFAINYTLSYLEYQLEVRKNPVLKVDRPRRTHDIVRSYECGSLEKDVFQSDTRDRYGQILNETDIERAKEIDRLLKDDILVKRNVRMASRIDKLITSGGQTNFFAALGTGHFIGEKNIITLLQQRGYAIKAVREDDVLLSHRKDANFRALWVREDPVSDAEYNKLIRNVDCDILHKLL
;
A
#
# COMPACT_ATOMS: atom_id res chain seq x y z
N MET A 1 -5.35 -14.87 14.87
CA MET A 1 -5.36 -16.27 14.37
C MET A 1 -4.37 -16.32 13.21
N GLN A 2 -3.18 -16.93 13.39
CA GLN A 2 -2.05 -16.87 12.45
C GLN A 2 -1.52 -18.29 12.11
N TRP A 3 -2.39 -19.22 11.74
CA TRP A 3 -1.98 -20.61 11.46
C TRP A 3 -2.63 -21.15 10.18
N ILE A 4 -2.09 -20.80 9.00
CA ILE A 4 -2.40 -21.49 7.74
C ILE A 4 -1.09 -21.63 6.92
N PRO A 5 -0.56 -22.84 6.70
CA PRO A 5 0.63 -23.03 5.86
C PRO A 5 0.29 -22.92 4.38
N GLN A 6 1.07 -22.06 3.72
CA GLN A 6 1.08 -21.66 2.32
C GLN A 6 0.88 -22.82 1.32
N PHE A 7 0.17 -22.53 0.24
CA PHE A 7 -0.15 -23.42 -0.88
C PHE A 7 0.21 -22.70 -2.19
N PHE A 8 0.61 -23.49 -3.19
CA PHE A 8 0.96 -23.12 -4.57
C PHE A 8 2.45 -22.90 -4.86
N ILE A 9 2.88 -23.55 -5.94
CA ILE A 9 4.25 -23.76 -6.39
C ILE A 9 4.50 -22.82 -7.56
N ILE A 10 5.58 -22.05 -7.52
CA ILE A 10 6.11 -21.32 -8.68
C ILE A 10 7.28 -22.17 -9.24
N LEU A 11 7.59 -22.02 -10.54
CA LEU A 11 8.71 -22.66 -11.24
C LEU A 11 9.60 -21.55 -11.85
N THR A 12 10.93 -21.71 -11.83
CA THR A 12 11.91 -20.61 -12.08
C THR A 12 13.09 -21.01 -13.00
N ILE A 13 13.35 -20.39 -14.18
CA ILE A 13 14.69 -20.30 -14.86
C ILE A 13 14.79 -19.02 -15.76
N THR A 14 16.06 -18.60 -15.92
CA THR A 14 16.81 -17.48 -16.54
C THR A 14 16.29 -16.68 -17.75
N ALA A 15 16.73 -15.41 -17.83
CA ALA A 15 17.24 -14.77 -19.07
C ALA A 15 17.91 -13.40 -18.77
N ALA A 16 18.81 -13.04 -19.69
CA ALA A 16 19.78 -11.95 -19.70
C ALA A 16 19.23 -10.55 -19.40
N GLY A 17 20.10 -9.72 -18.82
CA GLY A 17 19.82 -8.32 -18.55
C GLY A 17 19.59 -7.50 -19.82
N ILE A 18 18.69 -6.51 -19.69
CA ILE A 18 18.72 -5.16 -20.27
C ILE A 18 17.71 -4.35 -19.43
N SER A 19 18.09 -3.15 -19.01
CA SER A 19 17.15 -2.17 -18.45
C SER A 19 16.14 -1.78 -19.53
N ALA A 20 14.88 -2.16 -19.36
CA ALA A 20 13.76 -1.58 -20.08
C ALA A 20 12.64 -1.31 -19.08
N GLU A 21 12.19 -0.05 -19.03
CA GLU A 21 10.94 0.36 -18.40
C GLU A 21 9.77 -0.38 -19.08
N CYS A 22 8.73 -0.73 -18.31
CA CYS A 22 7.55 -1.43 -18.84
C CYS A 22 6.65 -0.45 -19.60
N LEU A 23 7.01 -0.14 -20.84
CA LEU A 23 6.16 0.54 -21.82
C LEU A 23 5.08 -0.43 -22.32
N GLN A 24 3.79 -0.14 -22.09
CA GLN A 24 2.68 -0.21 -23.10
C GLN A 24 1.26 -0.23 -22.48
N SER A 25 0.32 0.38 -23.21
CA SER A 25 -1.13 0.29 -23.05
C SER A 25 -1.71 -1.12 -23.32
N GLU A 26 -0.86 -2.10 -23.63
CA GLU A 26 -1.25 -3.47 -23.99
C GLU A 26 -0.76 -4.54 -22.99
N ARG A 27 -0.43 -4.14 -21.74
CA ARG A 27 -0.01 -5.11 -20.72
C ARG A 27 -1.15 -6.08 -20.37
N ASN A 28 -0.81 -7.35 -20.19
CA ASN A 28 -1.76 -8.36 -19.73
C ASN A 28 -2.15 -8.11 -18.27
N LEU A 29 -3.43 -7.85 -18.00
CA LEU A 29 -3.96 -7.59 -16.66
C LEU A 29 -4.17 -8.87 -15.84
N PHE A 30 -3.96 -10.04 -16.45
CA PHE A 30 -4.36 -11.35 -15.95
C PHE A 30 -5.86 -11.39 -15.59
N LEU A 31 -6.68 -10.65 -16.33
CA LEU A 31 -8.12 -10.55 -16.15
C LEU A 31 -8.84 -10.87 -17.45
N TRP A 32 -9.80 -11.78 -17.39
CA TRP A 32 -10.60 -12.20 -18.54
C TRP A 32 -12.09 -12.18 -18.23
N GLN A 33 -12.88 -11.58 -19.12
CA GLN A 33 -14.33 -11.61 -19.07
C GLN A 33 -14.85 -12.93 -19.63
N VAL A 34 -15.77 -13.56 -18.92
CA VAL A 34 -16.48 -14.79 -19.33
C VAL A 34 -17.90 -14.44 -19.75
N SER A 35 -18.28 -14.85 -20.96
CA SER A 35 -19.64 -14.69 -21.49
C SER A 35 -20.20 -16.04 -21.92
N GLY A 36 -21.49 -16.24 -21.69
CA GLY A 36 -22.18 -17.48 -22.05
C GLY A 36 -22.43 -17.59 -23.55
N PRO A 37 -22.94 -18.75 -24.03
CA PRO A 37 -23.25 -18.96 -25.44
C PRO A 37 -24.24 -17.95 -26.04
N SER A 38 -25.10 -17.35 -25.20
CA SER A 38 -26.04 -16.29 -25.59
C SER A 38 -25.43 -14.89 -25.69
N GLY A 39 -24.11 -14.75 -25.44
CA GLY A 39 -23.40 -13.47 -25.40
C GLY A 39 -23.56 -12.68 -24.11
N ARG A 40 -24.39 -13.16 -23.16
CA ARG A 40 -24.53 -12.54 -21.83
C ARG A 40 -23.25 -12.71 -21.02
N GLN A 41 -22.77 -11.62 -20.42
CA GLN A 41 -21.65 -11.67 -19.47
C GLN A 41 -22.03 -12.42 -18.20
N LEU A 42 -21.16 -13.34 -17.79
CA LEU A 42 -21.36 -14.25 -16.67
C LEU A 42 -20.41 -14.00 -15.50
N GLY A 43 -19.23 -13.44 -15.74
CA GLY A 43 -18.26 -13.17 -14.67
C GLY A 43 -16.86 -12.91 -15.21
N PHE A 44 -15.88 -12.97 -14.33
CA PHE A 44 -14.47 -12.73 -14.62
C PHE A 44 -13.58 -13.86 -14.08
N LEU A 45 -12.48 -14.13 -14.79
CA LEU A 45 -11.36 -14.94 -14.32
C LEU A 45 -10.18 -14.02 -14.06
N PHE A 46 -9.54 -14.17 -12.90
CA PHE A 46 -8.37 -13.40 -12.50
C PHE A 46 -7.21 -14.33 -12.10
N GLY A 47 -6.05 -14.07 -12.67
CA GLY A 47 -4.80 -14.79 -12.41
C GLY A 47 -4.05 -14.22 -11.23
N THR A 48 -4.00 -14.92 -10.10
CA THR A 48 -3.24 -14.48 -8.91
C THR A 48 -1.79 -14.96 -8.95
N ILE A 49 -0.92 -14.30 -8.17
CA ILE A 49 0.43 -14.79 -7.86
C ILE A 49 0.60 -14.96 -6.36
N HIS A 50 1.35 -16.00 -5.96
CA HIS A 50 1.53 -16.36 -4.56
C HIS A 50 2.60 -15.49 -3.88
N VAL A 51 2.25 -14.23 -3.69
CA VAL A 51 3.07 -13.23 -2.98
C VAL A 51 2.23 -12.55 -1.92
N PRO A 52 2.84 -11.94 -0.90
CA PRO A 52 2.08 -11.16 0.07
C PRO A 52 1.25 -10.10 -0.64
N TYR A 53 -0.04 -9.95 -0.28
CA TYR A 53 -0.94 -9.04 -0.99
C TYR A 53 -0.42 -7.60 -0.98
N THR A 54 0.30 -7.21 0.08
CA THR A 54 0.95 -5.91 0.27
C THR A 54 1.95 -5.56 -0.84
N ARG A 55 2.47 -6.56 -1.56
CA ARG A 55 3.43 -6.34 -2.65
C ARG A 55 2.77 -6.12 -4.00
N ILE A 56 1.49 -6.46 -4.17
CA ILE A 56 0.89 -6.55 -5.50
C ILE A 56 -0.52 -5.97 -5.61
N TRP A 57 -1.35 -6.02 -4.57
CA TRP A 57 -2.77 -5.63 -4.67
C TRP A 57 -2.97 -4.16 -5.06
N ASP A 58 -2.15 -3.25 -4.54
CA ASP A 58 -2.23 -1.83 -4.94
C ASP A 58 -1.75 -1.59 -6.37
N ARG A 59 -0.99 -2.53 -6.94
CA ARG A 59 -0.37 -2.43 -8.26
C ARG A 59 -1.13 -3.17 -9.36
N VAL A 60 -2.12 -4.00 -8.99
CA VAL A 60 -3.05 -4.57 -9.97
C VAL A 60 -3.96 -3.48 -10.54
N SER A 61 -4.35 -3.63 -11.80
CA SER A 61 -5.24 -2.68 -12.49
C SER A 61 -6.55 -2.47 -11.74
N ASP A 62 -7.07 -1.24 -11.79
CA ASP A 62 -8.38 -0.92 -11.22
C ASP A 62 -9.51 -1.67 -11.90
N ARG A 63 -9.31 -2.19 -13.12
CA ARG A 63 -10.25 -3.12 -13.79
C ARG A 63 -10.42 -4.43 -13.03
N VAL A 64 -9.35 -4.92 -12.40
CA VAL A 64 -9.40 -6.12 -11.54
C VAL A 64 -10.21 -5.83 -10.29
N LYS A 65 -9.92 -4.69 -9.63
CA LYS A 65 -10.63 -4.26 -8.42
C LYS A 65 -12.12 -4.03 -8.71
N GLU A 66 -12.44 -3.37 -9.83
CA GLU A 66 -13.81 -3.15 -10.29
C GLU A 66 -14.54 -4.47 -10.56
N ALA A 67 -13.89 -5.42 -11.25
CA ALA A 67 -14.46 -6.73 -11.54
C ALA A 67 -14.73 -7.54 -10.26
N PHE A 68 -13.80 -7.52 -9.29
CA PHE A 68 -13.97 -8.18 -8.00
C PHE A 68 -15.16 -7.56 -7.24
N GLU A 69 -15.17 -6.24 -7.12
CA GLU A 69 -16.14 -5.52 -6.30
C GLU A 69 -17.56 -5.67 -6.84
N ARG A 70 -17.73 -5.64 -8.15
CA ARG A 70 -19.05 -5.77 -8.76
C ARG A 70 -19.58 -7.19 -8.83
N SER A 71 -18.75 -8.19 -8.50
CA SER A 71 -19.18 -9.59 -8.48
C SER A 71 -19.98 -9.93 -7.22
N GLU A 72 -21.01 -10.75 -7.38
CA GLU A 72 -21.88 -11.25 -6.29
C GLU A 72 -21.23 -12.45 -5.57
N SER A 73 -20.46 -13.25 -6.31
CA SER A 73 -19.77 -14.42 -5.79
C SER A 73 -18.31 -14.47 -6.21
N VAL A 74 -17.47 -15.08 -5.37
CA VAL A 74 -16.04 -15.24 -5.57
C VAL A 74 -15.69 -16.72 -5.58
N PHE A 75 -15.05 -17.17 -6.67
CA PHE A 75 -14.57 -18.53 -6.78
C PHE A 75 -13.09 -18.56 -6.41
N VAL A 76 -12.74 -19.38 -5.42
CA VAL A 76 -11.37 -19.56 -4.94
C VAL A 76 -10.95 -21.01 -5.17
N GLU A 77 -9.65 -21.26 -5.32
CA GLU A 77 -9.14 -22.62 -5.46
C GLU A 77 -9.55 -23.49 -4.26
N VAL A 78 -9.29 -23.00 -3.05
CA VAL A 78 -9.72 -23.62 -1.80
C VAL A 78 -10.15 -22.56 -0.81
N ASP A 79 -11.29 -22.77 -0.15
CA ASP A 79 -11.75 -21.85 0.89
C ASP A 79 -10.92 -22.02 2.18
N LEU A 80 -9.98 -21.09 2.37
CA LEU A 80 -9.12 -21.03 3.56
C LEU A 80 -9.74 -20.22 4.71
N GLN A 81 -10.97 -19.72 4.58
CA GLN A 81 -11.72 -19.10 5.68
C GLN A 81 -12.48 -20.18 6.48
N ASP A 82 -12.77 -21.32 5.88
CA ASP A 82 -13.37 -22.47 6.57
C ASP A 82 -12.36 -23.19 7.49
N GLU A 83 -12.60 -23.13 8.80
CA GLU A 83 -11.80 -23.79 9.81
C GLU A 83 -11.74 -25.32 9.61
N GLN A 84 -12.80 -25.94 9.11
CA GLN A 84 -12.82 -27.38 8.84
C GLN A 84 -11.85 -27.73 7.70
N THR A 85 -11.84 -26.93 6.65
CA THR A 85 -10.89 -27.04 5.54
C THR A 85 -9.45 -26.88 6.02
N ILE A 86 -9.14 -25.84 6.80
CA ILE A 86 -7.81 -25.66 7.40
C ILE A 86 -7.39 -26.88 8.23
N ARG A 87 -8.28 -27.38 9.11
CA ARG A 87 -8.00 -28.56 9.96
C ARG A 87 -7.73 -29.83 9.15
N ARG A 88 -8.50 -30.07 8.08
CA ARG A 88 -8.31 -31.22 7.18
C ARG A 88 -6.96 -31.14 6.48
N LEU A 89 -6.62 -29.97 5.95
CA LEU A 89 -5.35 -29.69 5.30
C LEU A 89 -4.17 -29.89 6.26
N MET A 90 -4.21 -29.26 7.44
CA MET A 90 -3.16 -29.42 8.47
C MET A 90 -2.93 -30.88 8.87
N LYS A 91 -4.00 -31.68 8.93
CA LYS A 91 -3.91 -33.11 9.26
C LYS A 91 -3.31 -33.93 8.11
N CYS A 92 -3.71 -33.68 6.87
CA CYS A 92 -3.35 -34.53 5.74
C CYS A 92 -1.95 -34.26 5.16
N LYS A 93 -1.41 -33.03 5.33
CA LYS A 93 -0.04 -32.69 4.92
C LYS A 93 1.02 -33.43 5.73
N ASN A 94 0.63 -33.90 6.93
CA ASN A 94 1.53 -34.51 7.89
C ASN A 94 1.27 -36.02 8.03
N LEU A 95 2.33 -36.77 8.30
CA LEU A 95 2.29 -38.16 8.73
C LEU A 95 1.52 -38.30 10.05
N LYS A 96 0.79 -39.42 10.17
CA LYS A 96 0.13 -39.83 11.42
C LYS A 96 1.18 -40.11 12.48
N LYS A 97 1.02 -39.57 13.69
CA LYS A 97 1.91 -39.88 14.83
C LYS A 97 1.91 -41.40 15.11
N PRO A 98 3.06 -42.02 15.44
CA PRO A 98 4.38 -41.43 15.68
C PRO A 98 5.31 -41.43 14.44
N ARG A 99 4.80 -41.63 13.22
CA ARG A 99 5.63 -41.73 12.01
C ARG A 99 6.34 -40.41 11.68
N THR A 100 7.58 -40.51 11.17
CA THR A 100 8.42 -39.40 10.71
C THR A 100 9.01 -39.67 9.34
N SER A 101 9.62 -38.66 8.73
CA SER A 101 10.25 -38.72 7.42
C SER A 101 11.41 -39.73 7.34
N LEU A 102 12.00 -40.12 8.47
CA LEU A 102 13.00 -41.17 8.56
C LEU A 102 12.52 -42.49 7.91
N GLN A 103 11.22 -42.77 7.96
CA GLN A 103 10.64 -44.02 7.48
C GLN A 103 10.65 -44.15 5.95
N TYR A 104 10.49 -43.04 5.22
CA TYR A 104 10.50 -43.05 3.75
C TYR A 104 11.83 -42.54 3.16
N LEU A 105 12.58 -41.71 3.90
CA LEU A 105 13.88 -41.20 3.44
C LEU A 105 15.04 -42.16 3.73
N GLY A 106 14.91 -43.02 4.73
CA GLY A 106 16.05 -43.74 5.30
C GLY A 106 17.00 -42.83 6.10
N ASN A 107 17.97 -43.45 6.78
CA ASN A 107 18.83 -42.75 7.75
C ASN A 107 19.76 -41.70 7.10
N GLU A 108 20.32 -42.03 5.94
CA GLU A 108 21.28 -41.17 5.25
C GLU A 108 20.65 -39.86 4.80
N LEU A 109 19.60 -39.92 3.98
CA LEU A 109 18.93 -38.75 3.43
C LEU A 109 18.22 -37.93 4.51
N HIS A 110 17.63 -38.58 5.53
CA HIS A 110 17.05 -37.89 6.68
C HIS A 110 18.10 -37.06 7.44
N THR A 111 19.27 -37.66 7.71
CA THR A 111 20.37 -36.96 8.40
C THR A 111 20.92 -35.82 7.54
N ARG A 112 21.02 -36.01 6.21
CA ARG A 112 21.47 -34.97 5.27
C ARG A 112 20.52 -33.77 5.26
N LEU A 113 19.20 -34.00 5.19
CA LEU A 113 18.18 -32.95 5.29
C LEU A 113 18.21 -32.23 6.63
N GLN A 114 18.32 -32.96 7.73
CA GLN A 114 18.41 -32.39 9.06
C GLN A 114 19.61 -31.44 9.18
N LYS A 115 20.78 -31.87 8.66
CA LYS A 115 21.99 -31.05 8.60
C LYS A 115 21.78 -29.82 7.70
N TYR A 116 21.17 -29.99 6.54
CA TYR A 116 20.89 -28.88 5.62
C TYR A 116 20.01 -27.81 6.27
N PHE A 117 18.86 -28.19 6.83
CA PHE A 117 17.96 -27.23 7.51
C PHE A 117 18.61 -26.56 8.72
N ALA A 118 19.40 -27.30 9.50
CA ALA A 118 20.15 -26.73 10.62
C ALA A 118 21.22 -25.73 10.15
N ASN A 119 21.94 -26.06 9.07
CA ASN A 119 22.94 -25.18 8.45
C ASN A 119 22.30 -23.94 7.85
N TYR A 120 21.20 -24.09 7.13
CA TYR A 120 20.44 -23.00 6.55
C TYR A 120 19.93 -22.06 7.64
N ARG A 121 19.29 -22.60 8.70
CA ARG A 121 18.84 -21.82 9.86
C ARG A 121 20.00 -21.09 10.53
N ARG A 122 21.14 -21.74 10.75
CA ARG A 122 22.33 -21.10 11.32
C ARG A 122 22.87 -19.98 10.43
N ARG A 123 22.94 -20.18 9.12
CA ARG A 123 23.38 -19.17 8.16
C ARG A 123 22.45 -17.96 8.17
N VAL A 124 21.13 -18.19 8.14
CA VAL A 124 20.11 -17.14 8.24
C VAL A 124 20.26 -16.37 9.55
N ILE A 125 20.40 -17.05 10.69
CA ILE A 125 20.61 -16.40 11.99
C ILE A 125 21.95 -15.66 12.06
N SER A 126 23.03 -16.22 11.49
CA SER A 126 24.37 -15.59 11.48
C SER A 126 24.38 -14.30 10.69
N LEU A 127 23.75 -14.29 9.51
CA LEU A 127 23.57 -13.08 8.69
C LEU A 127 22.73 -12.00 9.40
N LEU A 128 21.90 -12.38 10.37
CA LEU A 128 21.09 -11.45 11.17
C LEU A 128 21.84 -10.98 12.44
N ARG A 129 22.70 -11.82 13.02
CA ARG A 129 23.57 -11.47 14.16
C ARG A 129 24.70 -10.51 13.79
N GLU A 130 25.22 -10.59 12.56
CA GLU A 130 26.21 -9.63 12.05
C GLU A 130 25.62 -8.23 11.79
N LYS A 131 24.28 -8.10 11.78
CA LYS A 131 23.53 -6.85 11.53
C LYS A 131 22.90 -6.23 12.79
N ASP A 132 23.15 -6.81 13.97
CA ASP A 132 22.65 -6.37 15.30
C ASP A 132 21.13 -6.15 15.41
N ASP A 133 20.32 -6.91 14.65
CA ASP A 133 18.85 -6.79 14.58
C ASP A 133 18.13 -8.03 15.16
N LEU A 134 17.83 -7.99 16.47
CA LEU A 134 17.23 -9.10 17.22
C LEU A 134 15.71 -9.23 17.05
N GLU A 135 15.00 -8.18 16.60
CA GLU A 135 13.55 -8.22 16.37
C GLU A 135 13.23 -8.84 14.99
N ASP A 136 13.97 -8.50 13.93
CA ASP A 136 13.84 -9.16 12.62
C ASP A 136 14.36 -10.59 12.64
N ALA A 137 15.32 -10.92 13.51
CA ALA A 137 15.74 -12.30 13.74
C ALA A 137 14.57 -13.19 14.19
N LYS A 138 13.60 -12.66 14.95
CA LYS A 138 12.40 -13.41 15.33
C LYS A 138 11.47 -13.59 14.15
N GLY A 139 11.19 -12.55 13.35
CA GLY A 139 10.31 -12.65 12.17
C GLY A 139 10.84 -13.62 11.11
N VAL A 140 12.15 -13.56 10.81
CA VAL A 140 12.78 -14.48 9.85
C VAL A 140 12.85 -15.91 10.39
N VAL A 141 13.13 -16.11 11.68
CA VAL A 141 13.08 -17.44 12.31
C VAL A 141 11.64 -17.96 12.38
N THR A 142 10.66 -17.09 12.61
CA THR A 142 9.23 -17.42 12.57
C THR A 142 8.81 -17.86 11.18
N ASN A 143 9.15 -17.11 10.12
CA ASN A 143 8.88 -17.50 8.74
C ASN A 143 9.64 -18.78 8.34
N PHE A 144 10.89 -18.95 8.80
CA PHE A 144 11.61 -20.22 8.66
C PHE A 144 10.87 -21.38 9.33
N ASN A 145 10.36 -21.17 10.54
CA ASN A 145 9.56 -22.18 11.24
C ASN A 145 8.20 -22.40 10.59
N HIS A 146 7.61 -21.41 9.90
CA HIS A 146 6.37 -21.61 9.15
C HIS A 146 6.57 -22.51 7.92
N VAL A 147 7.69 -22.34 7.21
CA VAL A 147 8.04 -23.11 6.01
C VAL A 147 8.60 -24.50 6.39
N VAL A 148 9.65 -24.52 7.21
CA VAL A 148 10.46 -25.72 7.52
C VAL A 148 10.05 -26.37 8.85
N GLY A 149 9.30 -25.69 9.72
CA GLY A 149 8.89 -26.24 11.00
C GLY A 149 8.06 -27.52 10.83
N GLY A 150 8.41 -28.55 11.62
CA GLY A 150 7.76 -29.86 11.54
C GLY A 150 7.99 -30.61 10.22
N TRP A 151 9.05 -30.27 9.46
CA TRP A 151 9.42 -30.97 8.22
C TRP A 151 9.55 -32.49 8.40
N ASP A 152 9.99 -32.93 9.60
CA ASP A 152 10.17 -34.33 9.96
C ASP A 152 8.86 -35.12 9.99
N ARG A 153 7.72 -34.43 10.00
CA ARG A 153 6.39 -35.03 9.95
C ARG A 153 5.69 -34.80 8.63
N ARG A 154 6.31 -34.14 7.64
CA ARG A 154 5.69 -33.95 6.31
C ARG A 154 5.66 -35.26 5.53
N ARG A 155 4.59 -35.46 4.76
CA ARG A 155 4.55 -36.51 3.72
C ARG A 155 5.56 -36.18 2.60
N PRO A 156 6.01 -37.17 1.79
CA PRO A 156 7.08 -36.97 0.81
C PRO A 156 6.83 -35.79 -0.14
N GLU A 157 5.64 -35.69 -0.72
CA GLU A 157 5.25 -34.60 -1.64
C GLU A 157 5.28 -33.22 -0.97
N TRP A 158 4.90 -33.13 0.30
CA TRP A 158 4.94 -31.87 1.05
C TRP A 158 6.34 -31.50 1.49
N LEU A 159 7.22 -32.48 1.74
CA LEU A 159 8.62 -32.23 2.00
C LEU A 159 9.32 -31.75 0.72
N LEU A 160 8.98 -32.31 -0.44
CA LEU A 160 9.47 -31.84 -1.74
C LEU A 160 9.10 -30.36 -1.97
N PHE A 161 7.85 -29.96 -1.70
CA PHE A 161 7.46 -28.55 -1.85
C PHE A 161 8.13 -27.61 -0.87
N VAL A 162 8.42 -28.04 0.36
CA VAL A 162 9.26 -27.27 1.29
C VAL A 162 10.64 -27.01 0.68
N LEU A 163 11.23 -27.99 0.01
CA LEU A 163 12.53 -27.81 -0.66
C LEU A 163 12.44 -26.88 -1.88
N TYR A 164 11.37 -26.97 -2.68
CA TYR A 164 11.14 -26.03 -3.78
C TYR A 164 10.99 -24.58 -3.27
N GLN A 165 10.26 -24.36 -2.18
CA GLN A 165 10.15 -23.03 -1.57
C GLN A 165 11.52 -22.45 -1.15
N LEU A 166 12.47 -23.30 -0.73
CA LEU A 166 13.83 -22.86 -0.39
C LEU A 166 14.73 -22.63 -1.62
N CYS A 167 14.36 -23.15 -2.80
CA CYS A 167 15.08 -22.94 -4.05
C CYS A 167 14.79 -21.55 -4.65
N GLU A 168 13.56 -21.05 -4.52
CA GLU A 168 13.06 -19.97 -5.39
C GLU A 168 13.30 -18.55 -4.88
N ALA A 169 13.40 -18.33 -3.57
CA ALA A 169 13.86 -17.08 -2.99
C ALA A 169 14.17 -17.34 -1.51
N GLY A 170 15.11 -16.59 -0.93
CA GLY A 170 15.25 -16.58 0.52
C GLY A 170 13.90 -16.28 1.17
N ILE A 171 13.65 -16.86 2.34
CA ILE A 171 12.42 -16.69 3.12
C ILE A 171 12.14 -15.19 3.27
N ASP A 172 11.19 -14.71 2.47
CA ASP A 172 10.97 -13.29 2.31
C ASP A 172 10.27 -12.72 3.56
N ARG A 173 10.61 -11.47 3.87
CA ARG A 173 10.57 -10.86 5.21
C ARG A 173 9.23 -10.28 5.65
N GLU A 174 8.12 -10.70 5.03
CA GLU A 174 6.81 -10.11 5.28
C GLU A 174 5.84 -11.09 5.94
N GLU A 175 5.33 -10.73 7.12
CA GLU A 175 4.30 -11.49 7.86
C GLU A 175 2.87 -11.24 7.31
N SER A 176 2.74 -10.62 6.13
CA SER A 176 1.45 -10.34 5.51
C SER A 176 0.84 -11.59 4.85
N GLN A 177 -0.48 -11.59 4.76
CA GLN A 177 -1.26 -12.64 4.10
C GLN A 177 -0.95 -12.67 2.59
N MET A 178 -1.07 -13.85 1.98
CA MET A 178 -0.89 -14.01 0.53
C MET A 178 -2.10 -13.47 -0.24
N LEU A 179 -1.90 -12.98 -1.47
CA LEU A 179 -2.95 -12.39 -2.30
C LEU A 179 -4.21 -13.28 -2.40
N ASP A 180 -4.03 -14.58 -2.61
CA ASP A 180 -5.13 -15.54 -2.76
C ASP A 180 -6.03 -15.59 -1.51
N ALA A 181 -5.39 -15.65 -0.33
CA ALA A 181 -6.09 -15.70 0.95
C ALA A 181 -6.71 -14.35 1.31
N PHE A 182 -6.04 -13.25 0.93
CA PHE A 182 -6.56 -11.91 1.10
C PHE A 182 -7.85 -11.68 0.29
N LEU A 183 -7.89 -12.12 -0.98
CA LEU A 183 -9.11 -12.01 -1.80
C LEU A 183 -10.28 -12.81 -1.22
N ALA A 184 -10.02 -13.97 -0.63
CA ALA A 184 -11.04 -14.75 0.06
C ALA A 184 -11.55 -14.01 1.32
N GLU A 185 -10.65 -13.43 2.12
CA GLU A 185 -11.03 -12.63 3.30
C GLU A 185 -11.83 -11.39 2.90
N LEU A 186 -11.40 -10.69 1.86
CA LEU A 186 -12.09 -9.53 1.30
C LEU A 186 -13.49 -9.91 0.80
N ALA A 187 -13.65 -11.08 0.17
CA ALA A 187 -14.95 -11.55 -0.28
C ALA A 187 -15.91 -11.77 0.90
N VAL A 188 -15.45 -12.37 2.00
CA VAL A 188 -16.26 -12.50 3.23
C VAL A 188 -16.63 -11.13 3.80
N ALA A 189 -15.65 -10.22 3.89
CA ALA A 189 -15.86 -8.88 4.44
C ALA A 189 -16.90 -8.09 3.62
N SER A 190 -16.86 -8.19 2.29
CA SER A 190 -17.80 -7.58 1.36
C SER A 190 -19.13 -8.32 1.21
N GLY A 191 -19.40 -9.35 2.04
CA GLY A 191 -20.65 -10.10 2.01
C GLY A 191 -20.89 -10.91 0.73
N LYS A 192 -19.83 -11.24 -0.02
CA LYS A 192 -19.90 -12.02 -1.27
C LYS A 192 -19.97 -13.51 -0.95
N GLU A 193 -20.67 -14.28 -1.78
CA GLU A 193 -20.69 -15.73 -1.63
C GLU A 193 -19.38 -16.34 -2.11
N ILE A 194 -18.78 -17.23 -1.31
CA ILE A 194 -17.52 -17.91 -1.66
C ILE A 194 -17.78 -19.34 -2.11
N TYR A 195 -17.21 -19.70 -3.26
CA TYR A 195 -17.26 -21.07 -3.77
C TYR A 195 -15.84 -21.63 -3.94
N SER A 196 -15.59 -22.76 -3.28
CA SER A 196 -14.35 -23.52 -3.43
C SER A 196 -14.44 -24.40 -4.68
N ILE A 197 -13.54 -24.21 -5.65
CA ILE A 197 -13.51 -25.04 -6.86
C ILE A 197 -12.60 -26.28 -6.71
N GLU A 198 -11.90 -26.42 -5.59
CA GLU A 198 -11.21 -27.63 -5.17
C GLU A 198 -11.64 -28.10 -3.80
N THR A 199 -11.39 -29.37 -3.54
CA THR A 199 -11.63 -29.99 -2.24
C THR A 199 -10.35 -30.01 -1.41
N PRO A 200 -10.46 -30.01 -0.07
CA PRO A 200 -9.30 -30.19 0.79
C PRO A 200 -8.50 -31.45 0.47
N GLN A 201 -9.16 -32.54 0.07
CA GLN A 201 -8.52 -33.81 -0.24
C GLN A 201 -7.68 -33.77 -1.52
N GLU A 202 -8.11 -33.05 -2.54
CA GLU A 202 -7.33 -32.83 -3.77
C GLU A 202 -6.10 -31.98 -3.48
N GLN A 203 -6.26 -30.95 -2.65
CA GLN A 203 -5.15 -30.15 -2.16
C GLN A 203 -4.17 -30.97 -1.32
N CYS A 204 -4.62 -32.00 -0.58
CA CYS A 204 -3.75 -32.88 0.20
C CYS A 204 -2.79 -33.75 -0.63
N ASN A 205 -3.20 -34.13 -1.85
CA ASN A 205 -2.49 -35.06 -2.73
C ASN A 205 -2.31 -34.44 -4.12
N PRO A 206 -1.53 -33.36 -4.26
CA PRO A 206 -1.45 -32.61 -5.52
C PRO A 206 -0.61 -33.29 -6.60
N VAL A 207 0.05 -34.42 -6.30
CA VAL A 207 0.99 -35.15 -7.18
C VAL A 207 0.72 -36.66 -7.14
N GLU A 208 -0.53 -37.04 -7.39
CA GLU A 208 -1.02 -38.42 -7.30
C GLU A 208 -0.29 -39.41 -8.23
N SER A 209 0.25 -38.94 -9.35
CA SER A 209 0.90 -39.80 -10.35
C SER A 209 2.32 -40.22 -9.97
N LEU A 210 2.91 -39.63 -8.93
CA LEU A 210 4.26 -39.96 -8.48
C LEU A 210 4.26 -41.02 -7.39
N SER A 211 5.09 -42.04 -7.58
CA SER A 211 5.38 -43.03 -6.54
C SER A 211 6.20 -42.43 -5.39
N GLU A 212 6.16 -43.07 -4.22
CA GLU A 212 7.00 -42.68 -3.07
C GLU A 212 8.49 -42.70 -3.44
N GLU A 213 8.94 -43.67 -4.24
CA GLU A 213 10.33 -43.76 -4.70
C GLU A 213 10.73 -42.57 -5.59
N GLN A 214 9.85 -42.17 -6.52
CA GLN A 214 10.08 -40.98 -7.34
C GLN A 214 10.10 -39.70 -6.51
N LEU A 215 9.25 -39.59 -5.49
CA LEU A 215 9.25 -38.45 -4.56
C LEU A 215 10.54 -38.41 -3.72
N VAL A 216 11.02 -39.56 -3.23
CA VAL A 216 12.30 -39.65 -2.50
C VAL A 216 13.48 -39.28 -3.40
N PHE A 217 13.48 -39.77 -4.64
CA PHE A 217 14.46 -39.36 -5.64
C PHE A 217 14.42 -37.84 -5.89
N ALA A 218 13.20 -37.27 -6.00
CA ALA A 218 13.00 -35.84 -6.19
C ALA A 218 13.53 -34.99 -5.03
N ILE A 219 13.24 -35.41 -3.80
CA ILE A 219 13.77 -34.80 -2.58
C ILE A 219 15.30 -34.83 -2.59
N ASN A 220 15.90 -35.96 -2.97
CA ASN A 220 17.35 -36.14 -2.97
C ASN A 220 18.06 -35.24 -4.00
N TYR A 221 17.60 -35.20 -5.26
CA TYR A 221 18.25 -34.33 -6.24
C TYR A 221 17.98 -32.85 -5.96
N THR A 222 16.80 -32.50 -5.45
CA THR A 222 16.48 -31.11 -5.07
C THR A 222 17.35 -30.64 -3.92
N LEU A 223 17.59 -31.49 -2.92
CA LEU A 223 18.55 -31.21 -1.86
C LEU A 223 19.97 -31.04 -2.38
N SER A 224 20.39 -31.89 -3.32
CA SER A 224 21.71 -31.80 -3.95
C SER A 224 21.89 -30.48 -4.70
N TYR A 225 20.85 -30.03 -5.41
CA TYR A 225 20.80 -28.72 -6.04
C TYR A 225 20.89 -27.57 -5.03
N LEU A 226 20.15 -27.65 -3.94
CA LEU A 226 20.19 -26.64 -2.87
C LEU A 226 21.57 -26.55 -2.21
N GLU A 227 22.21 -27.69 -1.94
CA GLU A 227 23.58 -27.75 -1.41
C GLU A 227 24.58 -27.13 -2.38
N TYR A 228 24.50 -27.50 -3.67
CA TYR A 228 25.30 -26.91 -4.74
C TYR A 228 25.18 -25.38 -4.81
N GLN A 229 23.95 -24.87 -4.74
CA GLN A 229 23.67 -23.43 -4.70
C GLN A 229 24.30 -22.74 -3.47
N LEU A 230 24.27 -23.38 -2.30
CA LEU A 230 24.91 -22.83 -1.09
C LEU A 230 26.44 -22.80 -1.19
N GLU A 231 27.05 -23.78 -1.86
CA GLU A 231 28.49 -23.87 -2.11
C GLU A 231 28.96 -22.82 -3.11
N MET A 232 28.25 -22.66 -4.23
CA MET A 232 28.59 -21.65 -5.25
C MET A 232 28.55 -20.23 -4.68
N ARG A 233 27.59 -19.95 -3.78
CA ARG A 233 27.52 -18.66 -3.06
C ARG A 233 28.71 -18.38 -2.13
N LYS A 234 29.57 -19.35 -1.81
CA LYS A 234 30.77 -19.14 -0.99
C LYS A 234 31.99 -18.73 -1.83
N ASN A 235 31.95 -18.89 -3.16
CA ASN A 235 33.08 -18.63 -4.03
C ASN A 235 32.90 -17.29 -4.79
N PRO A 236 33.58 -16.21 -4.39
CA PRO A 236 33.39 -14.88 -4.97
C PRO A 236 33.87 -14.74 -6.43
N VAL A 237 34.58 -15.73 -6.97
CA VAL A 237 35.15 -15.71 -8.34
C VAL A 237 34.15 -16.22 -9.39
N LEU A 238 33.19 -17.07 -8.99
CA LEU A 238 32.17 -17.61 -9.88
C LEU A 238 30.93 -16.70 -9.84
N LYS A 239 30.77 -15.84 -10.85
CA LYS A 239 29.50 -15.13 -11.12
C LYS A 239 28.46 -16.14 -11.60
N VAL A 240 27.86 -16.88 -10.67
CA VAL A 240 26.63 -17.64 -10.96
C VAL A 240 25.46 -16.66 -10.89
N ASP A 241 24.53 -16.74 -11.84
CA ASP A 241 23.30 -15.95 -11.85
C ASP A 241 22.60 -16.04 -10.49
N ARG A 242 22.27 -14.88 -9.90
CA ARG A 242 21.55 -14.84 -8.62
C ARG A 242 20.16 -15.45 -8.82
N PRO A 243 19.67 -16.32 -7.92
CA PRO A 243 18.29 -16.78 -8.00
C PRO A 243 17.33 -15.60 -7.96
N ARG A 244 16.31 -15.64 -8.82
CA ARG A 244 15.29 -14.59 -8.94
C ARG A 244 14.67 -14.30 -7.59
N ARG A 245 14.51 -13.03 -7.26
CA ARG A 245 13.85 -12.61 -6.01
C ARG A 245 12.35 -12.51 -6.26
N THR A 246 11.54 -12.60 -5.20
CA THR A 246 10.09 -12.32 -5.25
C THR A 246 9.79 -11.02 -6.01
N HIS A 247 10.68 -10.03 -5.90
CA HIS A 247 10.61 -8.77 -6.64
C HIS A 247 10.59 -8.93 -8.16
N ASP A 248 11.35 -9.88 -8.72
CA ASP A 248 11.42 -10.09 -10.17
C ASP A 248 10.10 -10.69 -10.69
N ILE A 249 9.50 -11.60 -9.94
CA ILE A 249 8.18 -12.19 -10.25
C ILE A 249 7.08 -11.12 -10.17
N VAL A 250 7.09 -10.32 -9.10
CA VAL A 250 6.16 -9.20 -8.91
C VAL A 250 6.27 -8.22 -10.08
N ARG A 251 7.49 -7.84 -10.48
CA ARG A 251 7.73 -6.96 -11.62
C ARG A 251 7.24 -7.56 -12.94
N SER A 252 7.58 -8.82 -13.26
CA SER A 252 7.12 -9.46 -14.50
C SER A 252 5.59 -9.57 -14.55
N TYR A 253 4.94 -9.81 -13.40
CA TYR A 253 3.49 -9.80 -13.26
C TYR A 253 2.89 -8.40 -13.48
N GLU A 254 3.43 -7.36 -12.85
CA GLU A 254 2.99 -5.96 -13.04
C GLU A 254 3.07 -5.50 -14.51
N CYS A 255 4.08 -5.99 -15.21
CA CYS A 255 4.32 -5.69 -16.62
C CYS A 255 3.55 -6.60 -17.59
N GLY A 256 2.73 -7.53 -17.08
CA GLY A 256 1.95 -8.44 -17.93
C GLY A 256 2.78 -9.45 -18.72
N SER A 257 4.03 -9.68 -18.31
CA SER A 257 5.05 -10.44 -19.06
C SER A 257 5.37 -11.83 -18.46
N LEU A 258 4.62 -12.22 -17.42
CA LEU A 258 4.85 -13.45 -16.65
C LEU A 258 4.94 -14.74 -17.50
N GLU A 259 4.29 -14.78 -18.67
CA GLU A 259 4.27 -15.94 -19.57
C GLU A 259 5.64 -16.36 -20.09
N LYS A 260 6.53 -15.41 -20.43
CA LYS A 260 7.86 -15.72 -20.98
C LYS A 260 8.84 -16.18 -19.90
N ASP A 261 8.71 -15.66 -18.69
CA ASP A 261 9.71 -15.84 -17.64
C ASP A 261 9.46 -17.05 -16.72
N VAL A 262 8.20 -17.48 -16.53
CA VAL A 262 7.84 -18.47 -15.50
C VAL A 262 7.73 -19.91 -16.03
N PHE A 263 7.36 -20.12 -17.30
CA PHE A 263 6.95 -21.46 -17.79
C PHE A 263 7.87 -22.09 -18.85
N GLN A 264 8.85 -21.35 -19.37
CA GLN A 264 9.76 -21.80 -20.46
C GLN A 264 11.20 -22.05 -19.97
N SER A 265 11.30 -22.40 -18.71
CA SER A 265 12.53 -22.56 -17.98
C SER A 265 13.24 -23.86 -18.40
N ASP A 266 14.41 -23.71 -19.04
CA ASP A 266 15.14 -24.79 -19.70
C ASP A 266 15.76 -25.74 -18.64
N THR A 267 15.01 -26.80 -18.31
CA THR A 267 15.37 -27.85 -17.32
C THR A 267 16.79 -28.42 -17.45
N ARG A 268 17.44 -28.22 -18.60
CA ARG A 268 18.77 -28.72 -18.95
C ARG A 268 19.90 -28.16 -18.07
N ASP A 269 19.82 -26.91 -17.63
CA ASP A 269 20.86 -26.29 -16.79
C ASP A 269 20.84 -26.77 -15.32
N ARG A 270 19.69 -27.26 -14.83
CA ARG A 270 19.54 -27.72 -13.44
C ARG A 270 20.16 -29.10 -13.19
N TYR A 271 20.14 -29.98 -14.18
CA TYR A 271 20.50 -31.39 -13.95
C TYR A 271 21.94 -31.74 -14.34
N GLY A 272 22.48 -31.11 -15.40
CA GLY A 272 23.76 -31.51 -16.01
C GLY A 272 24.99 -31.38 -15.11
N GLN A 273 24.88 -30.67 -13.98
CA GLN A 273 25.97 -30.48 -13.02
C GLN A 273 25.86 -31.37 -11.76
N ILE A 274 24.70 -32.00 -11.54
CA ILE A 274 24.37 -32.70 -10.27
C ILE A 274 23.98 -34.17 -10.52
N LEU A 275 23.47 -34.51 -11.70
CA LEU A 275 22.95 -35.83 -12.04
C LEU A 275 23.71 -36.47 -13.20
N ASN A 276 23.76 -37.81 -13.21
CA ASN A 276 24.22 -38.57 -14.38
C ASN A 276 23.12 -38.64 -15.46
N GLU A 277 23.46 -39.09 -16.67
CA GLU A 277 22.52 -39.13 -17.82
C GLU A 277 21.22 -39.91 -17.53
N THR A 278 21.32 -41.06 -16.88
CA THR A 278 20.15 -41.88 -16.47
C THR A 278 19.24 -41.15 -15.48
N ASP A 279 19.84 -40.47 -14.50
CA ASP A 279 19.11 -39.71 -13.49
C ASP A 279 18.50 -38.42 -14.04
N ILE A 280 19.10 -37.83 -15.09
CA ILE A 280 18.53 -36.69 -15.83
C ILE A 280 17.20 -37.09 -16.48
N GLU A 281 17.15 -38.23 -17.16
CA GLU A 281 15.90 -38.69 -17.81
C GLU A 281 14.82 -39.01 -16.78
N ARG A 282 15.21 -39.62 -15.65
CA ARG A 282 14.30 -39.85 -14.51
C ARG A 282 13.77 -38.54 -13.93
N ALA A 283 14.61 -37.51 -13.77
CA ALA A 283 14.20 -36.20 -13.28
C ALA A 283 13.26 -35.48 -14.25
N LYS A 284 13.53 -35.53 -15.56
CA LYS A 284 12.63 -34.99 -16.60
C LYS A 284 11.27 -35.66 -16.61
N GLU A 285 11.22 -36.97 -16.42
CA GLU A 285 9.95 -37.71 -16.30
C GLU A 285 9.16 -37.25 -15.08
N ILE A 286 9.81 -37.12 -13.92
CA ILE A 286 9.18 -36.61 -12.70
C ILE A 286 8.65 -35.19 -12.91
N ASP A 287 9.42 -34.29 -13.50
CA ASP A 287 8.98 -32.91 -13.75
C ASP A 287 7.79 -32.86 -14.73
N ARG A 288 7.75 -33.76 -15.72
CA ARG A 288 6.58 -33.91 -16.61
C ARG A 288 5.33 -34.35 -15.82
N LEU A 289 5.46 -35.35 -14.95
CA LEU A 289 4.36 -35.86 -14.12
C LEU A 289 3.90 -34.80 -13.10
N LEU A 290 4.82 -34.09 -12.46
CA LEU A 290 4.54 -32.96 -11.57
C LEU A 290 3.72 -31.89 -12.30
N LYS A 291 4.17 -31.47 -13.48
CA LYS A 291 3.47 -30.47 -14.30
C LYS A 291 2.07 -30.92 -14.71
N ASP A 292 1.92 -32.19 -15.09
CA ASP A 292 0.63 -32.77 -15.46
C ASP A 292 -0.34 -32.78 -14.27
N ASP A 293 0.10 -33.19 -13.08
CA ASP A 293 -0.73 -33.24 -11.88
C ASP A 293 -1.09 -31.85 -11.34
N ILE A 294 -0.12 -30.93 -11.25
CA ILE A 294 -0.28 -29.61 -10.61
C ILE A 294 -1.00 -28.61 -11.53
N LEU A 295 -0.89 -28.74 -12.85
CA LEU A 295 -1.52 -27.82 -13.80
C LEU A 295 -2.58 -28.53 -14.63
N VAL A 296 -2.23 -29.51 -15.46
CA VAL A 296 -3.12 -30.02 -16.50
C VAL A 296 -4.36 -30.71 -15.92
N LYS A 297 -4.17 -31.70 -15.03
CA LYS A 297 -5.30 -32.42 -14.41
C LYS A 297 -6.13 -31.50 -13.51
N ARG A 298 -5.48 -30.54 -12.82
CA ARG A 298 -6.17 -29.52 -12.01
C ARG A 298 -7.02 -28.59 -12.88
N ASN A 299 -6.48 -28.07 -13.97
CA ASN A 299 -7.21 -27.23 -14.94
C ASN A 299 -8.48 -27.91 -15.45
N VAL A 300 -8.40 -29.20 -15.80
CA VAL A 300 -9.56 -29.98 -16.26
C VAL A 300 -10.66 -30.04 -15.20
N ARG A 301 -10.30 -30.32 -13.94
CA ARG A 301 -11.25 -30.35 -12.82
C ARG A 301 -11.83 -28.97 -12.50
N MET A 302 -10.97 -27.96 -12.42
CA MET A 302 -11.35 -26.57 -12.15
C MET A 302 -12.31 -26.05 -13.22
N ALA A 303 -11.98 -26.17 -14.50
CA ALA A 303 -12.84 -25.74 -15.60
C ALA A 303 -14.20 -26.46 -15.58
N SER A 304 -14.23 -27.77 -15.30
CA SER A 304 -15.49 -28.51 -15.15
C SER A 304 -16.34 -28.04 -13.97
N ARG A 305 -15.73 -27.57 -12.87
CA ARG A 305 -16.46 -27.09 -11.70
C ARG A 305 -16.94 -25.65 -11.87
N ILE A 306 -16.14 -24.80 -12.50
CA ILE A 306 -16.57 -23.46 -12.92
C ILE A 306 -17.79 -23.58 -13.85
N ASP A 307 -17.74 -24.44 -14.86
CA ASP A 307 -18.86 -24.74 -15.76
C ASP A 307 -20.11 -25.22 -14.99
N LYS A 308 -19.96 -26.13 -14.02
CA LYS A 308 -21.07 -26.59 -13.17
C LYS A 308 -21.66 -25.49 -12.28
N LEU A 309 -20.83 -24.63 -11.68
CA LEU A 309 -21.29 -23.51 -10.86
C LEU A 309 -22.11 -22.53 -11.69
N ILE A 310 -21.67 -22.25 -12.92
CA ILE A 310 -22.38 -21.38 -13.86
C ILE A 310 -23.69 -22.02 -14.33
N THR A 311 -23.66 -23.26 -14.81
CA THR A 311 -24.81 -23.90 -15.47
C THR A 311 -25.84 -24.44 -14.49
N SER A 312 -25.40 -25.26 -13.53
CA SER A 312 -26.27 -25.96 -12.58
C SER A 312 -26.45 -25.18 -11.29
N GLY A 313 -25.41 -24.46 -10.86
CA GLY A 313 -25.47 -23.57 -9.69
C GLY A 313 -26.12 -22.23 -9.97
N GLY A 314 -26.40 -21.90 -11.24
CA GLY A 314 -27.00 -20.63 -11.66
C GLY A 314 -26.14 -19.40 -11.36
N GLN A 315 -24.86 -19.60 -11.05
CA GLN A 315 -23.97 -18.51 -10.65
C GLN A 315 -23.67 -17.61 -11.83
N THR A 316 -24.02 -16.33 -11.68
CA THR A 316 -23.70 -15.27 -12.62
C THR A 316 -23.13 -14.08 -11.85
N ASN A 317 -22.43 -13.20 -12.54
CA ASN A 317 -21.69 -12.09 -11.92
C ASN A 317 -20.64 -12.58 -10.90
N PHE A 318 -19.86 -13.60 -11.28
CA PHE A 318 -18.81 -14.17 -10.42
C PHE A 318 -17.43 -13.56 -10.69
N PHE A 319 -16.52 -13.65 -9.72
CA PHE A 319 -15.09 -13.38 -9.87
C PHE A 319 -14.28 -14.61 -9.44
N ALA A 320 -13.57 -15.26 -10.36
CA ALA A 320 -12.74 -16.42 -10.03
C ALA A 320 -11.27 -16.04 -9.88
N ALA A 321 -10.73 -16.14 -8.67
CA ALA A 321 -9.32 -15.86 -8.36
C ALA A 321 -8.52 -17.17 -8.31
N LEU A 322 -7.72 -17.42 -9.36
CA LEU A 322 -6.97 -18.66 -9.56
C LEU A 322 -5.50 -18.35 -9.87
N GLY A 323 -4.57 -19.19 -9.47
CA GLY A 323 -3.15 -18.99 -9.74
C GLY A 323 -2.86 -18.81 -11.23
N THR A 324 -1.99 -17.85 -11.56
CA THR A 324 -1.70 -17.46 -12.95
C THR A 324 -1.24 -18.61 -13.84
N GLY A 325 -0.59 -19.64 -13.26
CA GLY A 325 -0.19 -20.84 -13.98
C GLY A 325 -1.34 -21.65 -14.57
N HIS A 326 -2.56 -21.49 -14.07
CA HIS A 326 -3.76 -22.14 -14.60
C HIS A 326 -4.26 -21.51 -15.92
N PHE A 327 -3.74 -20.35 -16.30
CA PHE A 327 -4.10 -19.62 -17.53
C PHE A 327 -3.09 -19.80 -18.67
N ILE A 328 -2.01 -20.56 -18.45
CA ILE A 328 -0.86 -20.64 -19.37
C ILE A 328 -0.69 -22.08 -19.89
N GLY A 329 -0.23 -22.21 -21.15
CA GLY A 329 -0.03 -23.49 -21.84
C GLY A 329 -1.28 -24.00 -22.57
N GLU A 330 -1.18 -25.14 -23.26
CA GLU A 330 -2.23 -25.61 -24.19
C GLU A 330 -3.56 -26.00 -23.51
N LYS A 331 -3.48 -26.68 -22.36
CA LYS A 331 -4.64 -27.14 -21.58
C LYS A 331 -4.90 -26.25 -20.37
N ASN A 332 -5.04 -24.95 -20.61
CA ASN A 332 -5.33 -23.96 -19.59
C ASN A 332 -6.84 -23.77 -19.37
N ILE A 333 -7.24 -23.06 -18.31
CA ILE A 333 -8.65 -22.85 -17.97
C ILE A 333 -9.41 -22.10 -19.07
N ILE A 334 -8.76 -21.13 -19.75
CA ILE A 334 -9.38 -20.36 -20.84
C ILE A 334 -9.74 -21.30 -21.98
N THR A 335 -8.80 -22.11 -22.46
CA THR A 335 -9.05 -23.03 -23.59
C THR A 335 -10.09 -24.10 -23.24
N LEU A 336 -10.06 -24.61 -22.01
CA LEU A 336 -11.02 -25.62 -21.54
C LEU A 336 -12.44 -25.08 -21.39
N LEU A 337 -12.61 -23.81 -21.00
CA LEU A 337 -13.92 -23.17 -20.95
C LEU A 337 -14.40 -22.75 -22.35
N GLN A 338 -13.51 -22.29 -23.23
CA GLN A 338 -13.84 -22.04 -24.64
C GLN A 338 -14.36 -23.30 -25.35
N GLN A 339 -13.74 -24.46 -25.11
CA GLN A 339 -14.20 -25.76 -25.61
C GLN A 339 -15.61 -26.14 -25.11
N ARG A 340 -16.05 -25.57 -23.99
CA ARG A 340 -17.40 -25.75 -23.42
C ARG A 340 -18.42 -24.73 -23.92
N GLY A 341 -18.04 -23.85 -24.85
CA GLY A 341 -18.92 -22.88 -25.49
C GLY A 341 -18.96 -21.50 -24.83
N TYR A 342 -18.06 -21.22 -23.87
CA TYR A 342 -17.92 -19.88 -23.30
C TYR A 342 -17.07 -18.98 -24.20
N ALA A 343 -17.50 -17.73 -24.37
CA ALA A 343 -16.66 -16.69 -24.96
C ALA A 343 -15.82 -16.06 -23.85
N ILE A 344 -14.49 -16.14 -23.99
CA ILE A 344 -13.53 -15.55 -23.04
C ILE A 344 -12.72 -14.49 -23.74
N LYS A 345 -12.74 -13.26 -23.21
CA LYS A 345 -12.02 -12.10 -23.74
C LYS A 345 -11.10 -11.52 -22.67
N ALA A 346 -9.83 -11.29 -23.00
CA ALA A 346 -8.93 -10.54 -22.12
C ALA A 346 -9.43 -9.10 -21.94
N VAL A 347 -9.40 -8.62 -20.71
CA VAL A 347 -9.77 -7.24 -20.36
C VAL A 347 -8.54 -6.34 -20.53
N LYS A 348 -8.74 -5.19 -21.16
CA LYS A 348 -7.72 -4.14 -21.32
C LYS A 348 -7.92 -3.01 -20.32
N GLU A 349 -6.89 -2.19 -20.12
CA GLU A 349 -6.91 -1.07 -19.18
C GLU A 349 -8.00 -0.03 -19.56
N GLU A 350 -8.20 0.16 -20.86
CA GLU A 350 -9.20 1.05 -21.46
C GLU A 350 -10.62 0.46 -21.59
N ASP A 351 -10.81 -0.83 -21.30
CA ASP A 351 -12.12 -1.47 -21.43
C ASP A 351 -13.10 -0.94 -20.36
N VAL A 352 -14.29 -0.51 -20.78
CA VAL A 352 -15.40 -0.21 -19.88
C VAL A 352 -16.14 -1.51 -19.57
N LEU A 353 -16.14 -1.92 -18.30
CA LEU A 353 -16.81 -3.14 -17.87
C LEU A 353 -18.33 -2.88 -17.76
N LEU A 354 -19.13 -3.61 -18.53
CA LEU A 354 -20.59 -3.49 -18.52
C LEU A 354 -21.20 -4.52 -17.55
N TYR A 355 -22.23 -4.14 -16.80
CA TYR A 355 -22.85 -5.01 -15.79
C TYR A 355 -24.36 -5.05 -15.95
N HIS A 356 -24.95 -6.25 -15.89
CA HIS A 356 -26.38 -6.47 -16.20
C HIS A 356 -27.34 -6.20 -15.03
N ARG A 357 -26.85 -5.78 -13.85
CA ARG A 357 -27.70 -5.33 -12.74
C ARG A 357 -27.40 -3.88 -12.37
N LYS A 358 -28.46 -3.05 -12.38
CA LYS A 358 -28.53 -1.80 -11.63
C LYS A 358 -28.69 -2.14 -10.15
N ASP A 359 -27.62 -2.53 -9.47
CA ASP A 359 -27.63 -2.40 -8.01
C ASP A 359 -27.35 -0.95 -7.65
N ALA A 360 -28.43 -0.25 -7.34
CA ALA A 360 -28.44 1.12 -6.87
C ALA A 360 -27.65 1.32 -5.57
N ASN A 361 -27.34 0.23 -4.83
CA ASN A 361 -26.64 0.30 -3.55
C ASN A 361 -25.12 0.52 -3.65
N PHE A 362 -24.43 0.00 -4.68
CA PHE A 362 -23.02 0.35 -4.87
C PHE A 362 -22.86 1.74 -5.51
N ARG A 363 -23.83 2.14 -6.34
CA ARG A 363 -23.94 3.54 -6.77
C ARG A 363 -24.13 4.45 -5.55
N ALA A 364 -24.92 4.08 -4.56
CA ALA A 364 -25.09 4.89 -3.35
C ALA A 364 -23.80 5.02 -2.53
N LEU A 365 -23.07 3.93 -2.24
CA LEU A 365 -21.89 3.97 -1.35
C LEU A 365 -20.68 4.74 -1.91
N TRP A 366 -20.40 4.64 -3.22
CA TRP A 366 -19.33 5.45 -3.85
C TRP A 366 -19.80 6.81 -4.38
N SER A 367 -21.09 7.01 -4.68
CA SER A 367 -21.62 8.35 -5.00
C SER A 367 -21.80 9.24 -3.77
N GLU A 368 -21.84 8.65 -2.56
CA GLU A 368 -21.96 9.39 -1.30
C GLU A 368 -20.60 9.72 -0.64
N ARG A 369 -19.49 9.13 -1.12
CA ARG A 369 -18.15 9.50 -0.65
C ARG A 369 -17.90 10.98 -0.92
N ASN A 370 -17.48 11.71 0.12
CA ASN A 370 -17.03 13.08 -0.05
C ASN A 370 -15.69 13.09 -0.81
N LEU A 371 -15.70 13.62 -2.03
CA LEU A 371 -14.51 13.74 -2.87
C LEU A 371 -13.61 14.90 -2.45
N PHE A 372 -14.00 15.65 -1.41
CA PHE A 372 -13.46 16.97 -1.06
C PHE A 372 -13.43 17.91 -2.26
N LEU A 373 -14.39 17.76 -3.18
CA LEU A 373 -14.52 18.54 -4.40
C LEU A 373 -15.90 19.18 -4.45
N TRP A 374 -15.95 20.49 -4.69
CA TRP A 374 -17.19 21.26 -4.78
C TRP A 374 -17.20 22.12 -6.03
N GLN A 375 -18.32 22.10 -6.76
CA GLN A 375 -18.57 22.99 -7.88
C GLN A 375 -19.09 24.34 -7.37
N VAL A 376 -18.52 25.42 -7.90
CA VAL A 376 -18.91 26.81 -7.62
C VAL A 376 -19.70 27.37 -8.79
N THR A 377 -20.90 27.87 -8.50
CA THR A 377 -21.79 28.49 -9.48
C THR A 377 -22.10 29.92 -9.02
N GLY A 378 -21.96 30.87 -9.94
CA GLY A 378 -22.20 32.29 -9.67
C GLY A 378 -23.69 32.62 -9.51
N PRO A 379 -24.02 33.83 -9.02
CA PRO A 379 -25.40 34.29 -8.88
C PRO A 379 -26.21 34.25 -10.18
N SER A 380 -25.55 34.33 -11.34
CA SER A 380 -26.18 34.23 -12.67
C SER A 380 -26.51 32.79 -13.10
N GLY A 381 -26.18 31.78 -12.29
CA GLY A 381 -26.34 30.36 -12.63
C GLY A 381 -25.22 29.78 -13.50
N ARG A 382 -24.22 30.59 -13.89
CA ARG A 382 -23.04 30.12 -14.63
C ARG A 382 -22.06 29.39 -13.69
N GLN A 383 -21.57 28.23 -14.11
CA GLN A 383 -20.47 27.55 -13.43
C GLN A 383 -19.17 28.37 -13.53
N LEU A 384 -18.52 28.59 -12.39
CA LEU A 384 -17.35 29.45 -12.27
C LEU A 384 -16.07 28.68 -11.97
N GLY A 385 -16.14 27.50 -11.36
CA GLY A 385 -14.94 26.72 -11.03
C GLY A 385 -15.21 25.65 -9.99
N PHE A 386 -14.13 25.14 -9.41
CA PHE A 386 -14.13 24.08 -8.41
C PHE A 386 -13.29 24.47 -7.18
N LEU A 387 -13.71 24.00 -6.01
CA LEU A 387 -12.92 24.02 -4.78
C LEU A 387 -12.52 22.58 -4.45
N PHE A 388 -11.25 22.35 -4.15
CA PHE A 388 -10.70 21.05 -3.79
C PHE A 388 -9.96 21.13 -2.46
N GLY A 389 -10.29 20.21 -1.55
CA GLY A 389 -9.66 20.06 -0.25
C GLY A 389 -8.40 19.20 -0.33
N THR A 390 -7.22 19.78 -0.11
CA THR A 390 -5.94 19.06 -0.06
C THR A 390 -5.61 18.62 1.38
N ILE A 391 -4.75 17.61 1.52
CA ILE A 391 -4.08 17.27 2.78
C ILE A 391 -2.57 17.44 2.60
N HIS A 392 -1.88 17.92 3.64
CA HIS A 392 -0.44 18.21 3.57
C HIS A 392 0.39 16.94 3.79
N VAL A 393 0.32 16.05 2.80
CA VAL A 393 1.08 14.80 2.70
C VAL A 393 1.76 14.73 1.34
N SER A 394 2.74 13.84 1.20
CA SER A 394 3.39 13.58 -0.09
C SER A 394 2.37 13.26 -1.19
N TYR A 395 2.53 13.86 -2.37
CA TYR A 395 1.60 13.64 -3.48
C TYR A 395 1.55 12.16 -3.92
N THR A 396 2.68 11.47 -3.89
CA THR A 396 2.82 10.03 -4.21
C THR A 396 1.91 9.14 -3.36
N ARG A 397 1.56 9.59 -2.14
CA ARG A 397 0.72 8.84 -1.22
C ARG A 397 -0.76 8.91 -1.55
N ILE A 398 -1.19 9.95 -2.27
CA ILE A 398 -2.61 10.29 -2.36
C ILE A 398 -3.10 10.61 -3.77
N TRP A 399 -2.28 11.23 -4.62
CA TRP A 399 -2.74 11.77 -5.91
C TRP A 399 -3.37 10.72 -6.83
N ASP A 400 -2.75 9.54 -6.93
CA ASP A 400 -3.29 8.45 -7.73
C ASP A 400 -4.62 7.91 -7.18
N ARG A 401 -4.86 8.08 -5.87
CA ARG A 401 -6.05 7.62 -5.13
C ARG A 401 -7.16 8.68 -5.03
N VAL A 402 -6.88 9.91 -5.44
CA VAL A 402 -7.91 10.95 -5.57
C VAL A 402 -8.80 10.61 -6.77
N SER A 403 -10.10 10.84 -6.61
CA SER A 403 -11.11 10.61 -7.65
C SER A 403 -10.73 11.23 -9.00
N ASP A 404 -11.03 10.52 -10.08
CA ASP A 404 -10.86 11.02 -11.44
C ASP A 404 -11.69 12.29 -11.70
N ARG A 405 -12.76 12.55 -10.93
CA ARG A 405 -13.51 13.81 -11.00
C ARG A 405 -12.69 15.01 -10.57
N VAL A 406 -11.78 14.84 -9.61
CA VAL A 406 -10.86 15.90 -9.21
C VAL A 406 -9.84 16.16 -10.31
N LYS A 407 -9.25 15.09 -10.86
CA LYS A 407 -8.29 15.19 -11.98
C LYS A 407 -8.95 15.85 -13.19
N GLU A 408 -10.18 15.46 -13.51
CA GLU A 408 -10.98 16.06 -14.57
C GLU A 408 -11.29 17.55 -14.31
N ALA A 409 -11.69 17.90 -13.08
CA ALA A 409 -11.94 19.30 -12.70
C ALA A 409 -10.68 20.16 -12.82
N PHE A 410 -9.53 19.65 -12.38
CA PHE A 410 -8.23 20.31 -12.52
C PHE A 410 -7.87 20.53 -14.00
N GLU A 411 -7.94 19.46 -14.81
CA GLU A 411 -7.62 19.50 -16.24
C GLU A 411 -8.48 20.52 -17.00
N ARG A 412 -9.78 20.56 -16.69
CA ARG A 412 -10.73 21.46 -17.34
C ARG A 412 -10.56 22.93 -16.96
N SER A 413 -9.86 23.22 -15.87
CA SER A 413 -9.71 24.58 -15.35
C SER A 413 -8.59 25.35 -16.06
N GLU A 414 -8.79 26.64 -16.30
CA GLU A 414 -7.83 27.55 -16.93
C GLU A 414 -6.86 28.17 -15.91
N SER A 415 -7.33 28.34 -14.68
CA SER A 415 -6.54 28.91 -13.58
C SER A 415 -6.62 28.03 -12.33
N VAL A 416 -5.57 28.09 -11.52
CA VAL A 416 -5.45 27.35 -10.26
C VAL A 416 -5.22 28.34 -9.13
N PHE A 417 -6.06 28.27 -8.09
CA PHE A 417 -5.91 29.08 -6.90
C PHE A 417 -5.25 28.23 -5.81
N VAL A 418 -4.16 28.72 -5.25
CA VAL A 418 -3.40 28.05 -4.18
C VAL A 418 -3.35 28.95 -2.95
N GLU A 419 -3.19 28.37 -1.77
CA GLU A 419 -3.03 29.15 -0.52
C GLU A 419 -1.87 30.14 -0.67
N VAL A 420 -0.70 29.65 -1.05
CA VAL A 420 0.47 30.46 -1.34
C VAL A 420 1.20 29.90 -2.54
N ASP A 421 1.60 30.77 -3.46
CA ASP A 421 2.41 30.36 -4.61
C ASP A 421 3.86 30.08 -4.17
N LEU A 422 4.18 28.79 -4.05
CA LEU A 422 5.53 28.32 -3.72
C LEU A 422 6.42 28.12 -4.94
N GLN A 423 5.95 28.42 -6.15
CA GLN A 423 6.78 28.46 -7.37
C GLN A 423 7.48 29.82 -7.51
N ASP A 424 6.97 30.87 -6.87
CA ASP A 424 7.62 32.18 -6.81
C ASP A 424 8.79 32.20 -5.82
N GLU A 425 10.02 32.31 -6.36
CA GLU A 425 11.24 32.40 -5.58
C GLU A 425 11.23 33.58 -4.59
N GLN A 426 10.59 34.71 -4.93
CA GLN A 426 10.50 35.85 -4.03
C GLN A 426 9.65 35.50 -2.80
N THR A 427 8.54 34.80 -3.01
CA THR A 427 7.68 34.29 -1.94
C THR A 427 8.44 33.31 -1.04
N ILE A 428 9.15 32.32 -1.60
CA ILE A 428 9.98 31.38 -0.82
C ILE A 428 11.02 32.15 0.02
N ARG A 429 11.76 33.08 -0.60
CA ARG A 429 12.80 33.88 0.11
C ARG A 429 12.21 34.70 1.25
N ARG A 430 11.04 35.33 1.04
CA ARG A 430 10.32 36.09 2.08
C ARG A 430 9.92 35.18 3.24
N LEU A 431 9.33 34.02 2.95
CA LEU A 431 8.94 33.03 3.95
C LEU A 431 10.15 32.51 4.73
N MET A 432 11.21 32.07 4.06
CA MET A 432 12.43 31.60 4.73
C MET A 432 13.04 32.65 5.67
N LYS A 433 13.04 33.93 5.27
CA LYS A 433 13.57 35.01 6.09
C LYS A 433 12.70 35.30 7.30
N CYS A 434 11.39 35.29 7.15
CA CYS A 434 10.47 35.82 8.14
C CYS A 434 10.09 34.79 9.23
N LYS A 435 10.17 33.49 8.91
CA LYS A 435 10.02 32.37 9.89
C LYS A 435 11.13 32.35 10.94
N ASN A 436 12.23 33.06 10.68
CA ASN A 436 13.43 33.06 11.51
C ASN A 436 13.69 34.43 12.16
N LEU A 437 14.25 34.41 13.35
CA LEU A 437 14.84 35.56 14.03
C LEU A 437 16.01 36.15 13.22
N LYS A 438 16.14 37.48 13.28
CA LYS A 438 17.28 38.21 12.70
C LYS A 438 18.57 37.84 13.45
N LYS A 439 19.65 37.51 12.72
CA LYS A 439 20.97 37.25 13.32
C LYS A 439 21.43 38.49 14.14
N PRO A 440 22.08 38.31 15.31
CA PRO A 440 22.53 37.04 15.91
C PRO A 440 21.53 36.42 16.92
N ARG A 441 20.26 36.89 16.95
CA ARG A 441 19.26 36.43 17.93
C ARG A 441 18.92 34.94 17.76
N THR A 442 18.71 34.26 18.89
CA THR A 442 18.32 32.85 18.98
C THR A 442 17.11 32.67 19.91
N SER A 443 16.56 31.45 19.93
CA SER A 443 15.39 31.11 20.76
C SER A 443 15.68 31.20 22.25
N LEU A 444 16.95 31.14 22.66
CA LEU A 444 17.39 31.38 24.03
C LEU A 444 16.83 32.67 24.64
N GLN A 445 16.64 33.71 23.81
CA GLN A 445 16.19 35.03 24.26
C GLN A 445 14.74 35.05 24.74
N TYR A 446 13.86 34.23 24.16
CA TYR A 446 12.44 34.17 24.55
C TYR A 446 12.12 32.92 25.38
N LEU A 447 12.92 31.85 25.27
CA LEU A 447 12.72 30.63 26.06
C LEU A 447 13.38 30.70 27.45
N GLY A 448 14.44 31.48 27.60
CA GLY A 448 15.33 31.40 28.76
C GLY A 448 16.20 30.13 28.78
N ASN A 449 17.17 30.08 29.69
CA ASN A 449 18.19 29.02 29.73
C ASN A 449 17.61 27.62 29.93
N GLU A 450 16.64 27.49 30.84
CA GLU A 450 16.09 26.19 31.25
C GLU A 450 15.34 25.50 30.10
N LEU A 451 14.33 26.18 29.54
CA LEU A 451 13.50 25.63 28.48
C LEU A 451 14.29 25.46 27.18
N HIS A 452 15.23 26.37 26.87
CA HIS A 452 16.14 26.23 25.73
C HIS A 452 17.00 24.97 25.84
N THR A 453 17.62 24.75 27.01
CA THR A 453 18.44 23.56 27.26
C THR A 453 17.61 22.29 27.20
N ARG A 454 16.37 22.31 27.72
CA ARG A 454 15.44 21.18 27.68
C ARG A 454 15.06 20.82 26.24
N LEU A 455 14.72 21.81 25.41
CA LEU A 455 14.45 21.60 23.98
C LEU A 455 15.66 21.07 23.22
N GLN A 456 16.84 21.64 23.46
CA GLN A 456 18.08 21.19 22.84
C GLN A 456 18.36 19.71 23.16
N LYS A 457 18.18 19.32 24.42
CA LYS A 457 18.31 17.92 24.85
C LYS A 457 17.25 17.03 24.20
N TYR A 458 16.00 17.49 24.14
CA TYR A 458 14.91 16.75 23.50
C TYR A 458 15.21 16.46 22.02
N PHE A 459 15.55 17.47 21.23
CA PHE A 459 15.86 17.29 19.80
C PHE A 459 17.07 16.38 19.59
N ALA A 460 18.12 16.52 20.42
CA ALA A 460 19.28 15.63 20.37
C ALA A 460 18.90 14.17 20.72
N ASN A 461 18.05 13.96 21.72
CA ASN A 461 17.57 12.64 22.11
C ASN A 461 16.68 12.02 21.05
N TYR A 462 15.75 12.80 20.49
CA TYR A 462 14.84 12.38 19.44
C TYR A 462 15.62 11.96 18.18
N ARG A 463 16.58 12.81 17.74
CA ARG A 463 17.46 12.50 16.60
C ARG A 463 18.28 11.23 16.84
N ARG A 464 18.85 11.06 18.04
CA ARG A 464 19.59 9.83 18.39
C ARG A 464 18.69 8.60 18.33
N ARG A 465 17.45 8.70 18.81
CA ARG A 465 16.47 7.61 18.76
C ARG A 465 16.09 7.24 17.34
N LEU A 466 15.83 8.22 16.47
CA LEU A 466 15.59 7.98 15.04
C LEU A 466 16.75 7.25 14.39
N ILE A 467 17.98 7.74 14.59
CA ILE A 467 19.19 7.12 14.00
C ILE A 467 19.39 5.69 14.53
N SER A 468 19.08 5.43 15.82
CA SER A 468 19.12 4.06 16.37
C SER A 468 18.16 3.14 15.63
N LEU A 469 16.90 3.55 15.50
CA LEU A 469 15.84 2.78 14.82
C LEU A 469 16.14 2.50 13.35
N LEU A 470 16.91 3.35 12.68
CA LEU A 470 17.27 3.22 11.25
C LEU A 470 18.53 2.40 11.03
N ARG A 471 19.48 2.43 11.97
CA ARG A 471 20.67 1.56 11.95
C ARG A 471 20.30 0.11 12.23
N GLU A 472 19.25 -0.13 13.00
CA GLU A 472 18.72 -1.47 13.30
C GLU A 472 18.11 -2.15 12.06
N LYS A 473 17.58 -1.42 11.07
CA LYS A 473 16.96 -1.96 9.85
C LYS A 473 17.92 -2.23 8.66
N ASP A 474 19.20 -1.93 8.82
CA ASP A 474 20.26 -2.04 7.79
C ASP A 474 19.94 -1.32 6.45
N ASP A 475 19.25 -0.18 6.54
CA ASP A 475 18.84 0.67 5.42
C ASP A 475 19.51 2.05 5.48
N LEU A 476 20.77 2.11 5.03
CA LEU A 476 21.62 3.31 5.15
C LEU A 476 21.20 4.45 4.20
N GLU A 477 20.46 4.17 3.12
CA GLU A 477 19.87 5.19 2.25
C GLU A 477 18.64 5.82 2.90
N ASP A 478 17.73 5.03 3.49
CA ASP A 478 16.59 5.54 4.27
C ASP A 478 17.02 6.27 5.56
N ALA A 479 18.13 5.85 6.16
CA ALA A 479 18.70 6.56 7.31
C ALA A 479 19.10 8.01 6.98
N LYS A 480 19.57 8.27 5.74
CA LYS A 480 19.83 9.63 5.26
C LYS A 480 18.53 10.37 5.05
N GLY A 481 17.54 9.79 4.39
CA GLY A 481 16.23 10.40 4.14
C GLY A 481 15.53 10.84 5.44
N VAL A 482 15.46 9.97 6.46
CA VAL A 482 14.81 10.31 7.74
C VAL A 482 15.59 11.36 8.53
N VAL A 483 16.93 11.33 8.51
CA VAL A 483 17.75 12.39 9.13
C VAL A 483 17.62 13.70 8.37
N THR A 484 17.56 13.65 7.04
CA THR A 484 17.30 14.80 6.15
C THR A 484 15.93 15.40 6.46
N ASN A 485 14.89 14.57 6.59
CA ASN A 485 13.55 15.01 6.98
C ASN A 485 13.50 15.60 8.40
N PHE A 486 14.18 14.96 9.36
CA PHE A 486 14.35 15.53 10.70
C PHE A 486 15.02 16.91 10.61
N ASN A 487 16.06 17.06 9.78
CA ASN A 487 16.73 18.33 9.57
C ASN A 487 15.86 19.34 8.79
N HIS A 488 14.96 18.91 7.90
CA HIS A 488 14.01 19.81 7.24
C HIS A 488 12.99 20.39 8.22
N VAL A 489 12.54 19.58 9.19
CA VAL A 489 11.57 20.00 10.22
C VAL A 489 12.25 20.79 11.34
N VAL A 490 13.28 20.20 11.97
CA VAL A 490 13.92 20.70 13.20
C VAL A 490 15.19 21.52 12.90
N GLY A 491 15.74 21.44 11.69
CA GLY A 491 16.94 22.19 11.32
C GLY A 491 16.74 23.70 11.49
N GLY A 492 17.71 24.35 12.12
CA GLY A 492 17.66 25.76 12.42
C GLY A 492 16.60 26.17 13.45
N TRP A 493 16.05 25.23 14.25
CA TRP A 493 15.05 25.50 15.30
C TRP A 493 15.47 26.66 16.23
N ASP A 494 16.77 26.76 16.55
CA ASP A 494 17.32 27.78 17.45
C ASP A 494 17.19 29.21 16.90
N ARG A 495 16.84 29.36 15.62
CA ARG A 495 16.54 30.65 15.01
C ARG A 495 15.06 30.83 14.70
N ARG A 496 14.18 29.90 15.02
CA ARG A 496 12.74 30.04 14.75
C ARG A 496 12.10 31.07 15.69
N ARG A 497 11.15 31.84 15.16
CA ARG A 497 10.23 32.65 15.98
C ARG A 497 9.34 31.73 16.84
N PRO A 498 8.78 32.21 17.97
CA PRO A 498 8.04 31.35 18.91
C PRO A 498 6.92 30.53 18.26
N GLU A 499 6.08 31.14 17.42
CA GLU A 499 4.99 30.47 16.70
C GLU A 499 5.47 29.39 15.73
N TRP A 500 6.62 29.60 15.09
CA TRP A 500 7.22 28.62 14.18
C TRP A 500 7.93 27.50 14.93
N LEU A 501 8.49 27.78 16.10
CA LEU A 501 9.03 26.73 16.97
C LEU A 501 7.90 25.85 17.53
N LEU A 502 6.76 26.44 17.88
CA LEU A 502 5.56 25.70 18.29
C LEU A 502 5.08 24.75 17.18
N PHE A 503 5.00 25.20 15.93
CA PHE A 503 4.62 24.32 14.82
C PHE A 503 5.64 23.21 14.52
N VAL A 504 6.94 23.46 14.74
CA VAL A 504 7.95 22.39 14.69
C VAL A 504 7.62 21.31 15.73
N LEU A 505 7.23 21.69 16.95
CA LEU A 505 6.86 20.73 17.99
C LEU A 505 5.55 19.99 17.69
N TYR A 506 4.55 20.67 17.11
CA TYR A 506 3.31 20.00 16.66
C TYR A 506 3.58 18.96 15.59
N GLN A 507 4.46 19.24 14.61
CA GLN A 507 4.86 18.24 13.61
C GLN A 507 5.51 16.99 14.24
N LEU A 508 6.25 17.16 15.34
CA LEU A 508 6.82 16.02 16.08
C LEU A 508 5.80 15.24 16.91
N CYS A 509 4.66 15.85 17.28
CA CYS A 509 3.59 15.20 18.04
C CYS A 509 2.79 14.20 17.20
N GLU A 510 2.64 14.46 15.90
CA GLU A 510 1.81 13.67 14.98
C GLU A 510 2.46 12.31 14.57
N ALA A 511 3.48 11.87 15.31
CA ALA A 511 4.31 10.70 15.01
C ALA A 511 5.00 10.74 13.62
N GLY A 512 4.98 11.88 12.93
CA GLY A 512 5.37 12.03 11.52
C GLY A 512 6.73 12.71 11.35
N ILE A 513 7.79 11.92 11.32
CA ILE A 513 8.94 12.21 10.42
C ILE A 513 9.01 11.05 9.42
N ASP A 514 7.85 10.65 8.94
CA ASP A 514 7.67 9.72 7.84
C ASP A 514 7.11 10.56 6.67
N ARG A 515 7.97 11.47 6.20
CA ARG A 515 7.78 12.19 4.94
C ARG A 515 8.60 11.45 3.90
N GLU A 516 8.00 11.01 2.81
CA GLU A 516 8.77 10.68 1.61
C GLU A 516 9.50 11.96 1.15
N GLU A 517 10.64 11.81 0.48
CA GLU A 517 11.41 12.95 -0.06
C GLU A 517 10.66 13.69 -1.20
N SER A 518 9.54 13.14 -1.65
CA SER A 518 8.65 13.71 -2.65
C SER A 518 7.88 14.93 -2.15
N GLN A 519 7.49 15.75 -3.12
CA GLN A 519 6.78 17.01 -2.91
C GLN A 519 5.41 16.79 -2.23
N MET A 520 4.95 17.78 -1.47
CA MET A 520 3.61 17.74 -0.86
C MET A 520 2.53 17.96 -1.94
N LEU A 521 1.33 17.38 -1.76
CA LEU A 521 0.23 17.44 -2.74
C LEU A 521 -0.12 18.88 -3.19
N ASP A 522 -0.14 19.82 -2.25
CA ASP A 522 -0.38 21.24 -2.50
C ASP A 522 0.67 21.87 -3.42
N ALA A 523 1.95 21.59 -3.16
CA ALA A 523 3.04 22.05 -4.01
C ALA A 523 3.08 21.35 -5.38
N PHE A 524 2.77 20.05 -5.43
CA PHE A 524 2.64 19.28 -6.67
C PHE A 524 1.54 19.83 -7.58
N LEU A 525 0.37 20.16 -7.03
CA LEU A 525 -0.71 20.75 -7.82
C LEU A 525 -0.33 22.12 -8.40
N ALA A 526 0.44 22.92 -7.68
CA ALA A 526 0.96 24.19 -8.18
C ALA A 526 1.96 23.96 -9.33
N GLU A 527 2.88 23.02 -9.19
CA GLU A 527 3.85 22.66 -10.24
C GLU A 527 3.15 22.11 -11.48
N LEU A 528 2.18 21.21 -11.28
CA LEU A 528 1.37 20.65 -12.35
C LEU A 528 0.57 21.73 -13.10
N ALA A 529 0.11 22.76 -12.39
CA ALA A 529 -0.57 23.90 -13.00
C ALA A 529 0.37 24.68 -13.94
N VAL A 530 1.60 24.96 -13.50
CA VAL A 530 2.63 25.59 -14.35
C VAL A 530 2.93 24.72 -15.57
N ALA A 531 3.17 23.43 -15.36
CA ALA A 531 3.48 22.49 -16.44
C ALA A 531 2.34 22.38 -17.47
N SER A 532 1.10 22.53 -17.03
CA SER A 532 -0.11 22.50 -17.88
C SER A 532 -0.46 23.86 -18.49
N GLY A 533 0.36 24.90 -18.30
CA GLY A 533 0.14 26.25 -18.81
C GLY A 533 -1.06 26.97 -18.19
N LYS A 534 -1.48 26.57 -16.97
CA LYS A 534 -2.57 27.19 -16.21
C LYS A 534 -2.07 28.41 -15.45
N GLU A 535 -2.90 29.43 -15.30
CA GLU A 535 -2.54 30.62 -14.50
C GLU A 535 -2.65 30.33 -13.00
N ILE A 536 -1.66 30.74 -12.20
CA ILE A 536 -1.66 30.52 -10.75
C ILE A 536 -1.99 31.81 -10.00
N TYR A 537 -2.91 31.73 -9.05
CA TYR A 537 -3.27 32.82 -8.16
C TYR A 537 -3.09 32.43 -6.70
N SER A 538 -2.28 33.21 -5.98
CA SER A 538 -2.11 33.08 -4.54
C SER A 538 -3.25 33.78 -3.81
N ILE A 539 -4.01 33.06 -2.99
CA ILE A 539 -5.09 33.66 -2.19
C ILE A 539 -4.61 34.12 -0.81
N GLU A 540 -3.37 33.83 -0.44
CA GLU A 540 -2.69 34.39 0.71
C GLU A 540 -1.41 35.13 0.34
N THR A 541 -0.96 36.00 1.24
CA THR A 541 0.30 36.71 1.09
C THR A 541 1.40 36.02 1.90
N PRO A 542 2.68 36.18 1.49
CA PRO A 542 3.80 35.67 2.27
C PRO A 542 3.85 36.23 3.70
N GLN A 543 3.32 37.44 3.93
CA GLN A 543 3.30 38.07 5.25
C GLN A 543 2.25 37.45 6.18
N GLU A 544 1.08 37.10 5.67
CA GLU A 544 0.04 36.40 6.44
C GLU A 544 0.48 34.98 6.77
N GLN A 545 1.06 34.28 5.79
CA GLN A 545 1.70 32.98 6.00
C GLN A 545 2.82 33.07 7.03
N CYS A 546 3.49 34.22 7.15
CA CYS A 546 4.55 34.43 8.12
C CYS A 546 4.08 34.60 9.57
N ASN A 547 2.90 35.19 9.76
CA ASN A 547 2.33 35.47 11.07
C ASN A 547 0.95 34.79 11.18
N PRO A 548 0.91 33.45 11.18
CA PRO A 548 -0.35 32.70 11.15
C PRO A 548 -1.09 32.70 12.50
N VAL A 549 -0.48 33.24 13.56
CA VAL A 549 -1.03 33.31 14.92
C VAL A 549 -0.80 34.70 15.48
N GLU A 550 -1.75 35.61 15.24
CA GLU A 550 -1.65 37.02 15.64
C GLU A 550 -2.26 37.28 17.03
N SER A 551 -3.12 36.39 17.50
CA SER A 551 -3.90 36.58 18.73
C SER A 551 -3.19 36.09 19.98
N LEU A 552 -2.11 35.33 19.86
CA LEU A 552 -1.33 34.85 21.00
C LEU A 552 -0.19 35.82 21.35
N SER A 553 0.00 36.07 22.64
CA SER A 553 1.17 36.76 23.15
C SER A 553 2.42 35.86 23.11
N GLU A 554 3.61 36.47 23.16
CA GLU A 554 4.87 35.72 23.26
C GLU A 554 4.88 34.81 24.50
N GLU A 555 4.33 35.26 25.63
CA GLU A 555 4.23 34.46 26.85
C GLU A 555 3.31 33.24 26.67
N GLN A 556 2.19 33.41 25.98
CA GLN A 556 1.29 32.29 25.65
C GLN A 556 1.97 31.29 24.70
N LEU A 557 2.74 31.77 23.72
CA LEU A 557 3.51 30.91 22.81
C LEU A 557 4.61 30.15 23.56
N VAL A 558 5.32 30.78 24.49
CA VAL A 558 6.34 30.12 25.33
C VAL A 558 5.69 29.08 26.24
N PHE A 559 4.54 29.40 26.85
CA PHE A 559 3.76 28.44 27.62
C PHE A 559 3.34 27.25 26.75
N ALA A 560 2.90 27.50 25.51
CA ALA A 560 2.50 26.47 24.55
C ALA A 560 3.65 25.55 24.17
N ILE A 561 4.82 26.12 23.87
CA ILE A 561 6.06 25.38 23.62
C ILE A 561 6.40 24.49 24.81
N ASN A 562 6.31 25.03 26.04
CA ASN A 562 6.66 24.28 27.25
C ASN A 562 5.75 23.08 27.48
N TYR A 563 4.42 23.25 27.46
CA TYR A 563 3.51 22.13 27.68
C TYR A 563 3.56 21.12 26.53
N THR A 564 3.76 21.58 25.29
CA THR A 564 3.89 20.70 24.12
C THR A 564 5.14 19.84 24.23
N LEU A 565 6.24 20.42 24.71
CA LEU A 565 7.46 19.67 25.01
C LEU A 565 7.24 18.64 26.12
N SER A 566 6.54 18.99 27.20
CA SER A 566 6.18 18.04 28.26
C SER A 566 5.37 16.86 27.72
N TYR A 567 4.40 17.12 26.82
CA TYR A 567 3.65 16.07 26.13
C TYR A 567 4.53 15.18 25.27
N LEU A 568 5.42 15.78 24.49
CA LEU A 568 6.37 15.06 23.65
C LEU A 568 7.34 14.18 24.45
N GLU A 569 7.79 14.64 25.62
CA GLU A 569 8.62 13.88 26.55
C GLU A 569 7.84 12.70 27.15
N TYR A 570 6.63 12.95 27.65
CA TYR A 570 5.72 11.93 28.16
C TYR A 570 5.48 10.82 27.13
N GLN A 571 5.21 11.17 25.87
CA GLN A 571 5.04 10.22 24.76
C GLN A 571 6.29 9.36 24.52
N LEU A 572 7.49 9.93 24.66
CA LEU A 572 8.74 9.16 24.53
C LEU A 572 8.93 8.18 25.69
N GLU A 573 8.45 8.51 26.89
CA GLU A 573 8.54 7.67 28.10
C GLU A 573 7.53 6.52 28.09
N VAL A 574 6.26 6.78 27.77
CA VAL A 574 5.23 5.73 27.63
C VAL A 574 5.66 4.68 26.59
N ARG A 575 6.25 5.11 25.48
CA ARG A 575 6.79 4.20 24.45
C ARG A 575 7.93 3.31 24.94
N LYS A 576 8.54 3.55 26.11
CA LYS A 576 9.56 2.67 26.72
C LYS A 576 8.96 1.60 27.63
N ASN A 577 7.69 1.71 28.03
CA ASN A 577 7.09 0.82 29.02
C ASN A 577 5.90 0.03 28.42
N PRO A 578 6.07 -1.27 28.07
CA PRO A 578 5.05 -2.08 27.39
C PRO A 578 3.76 -2.31 28.19
N VAL A 579 3.75 -1.96 29.48
CA VAL A 579 2.65 -2.24 30.42
C VAL A 579 1.56 -1.14 30.36
N LEU A 580 1.91 0.08 29.95
CA LEU A 580 0.97 1.19 29.84
C LEU A 580 0.29 1.17 28.46
N LYS A 581 -0.92 0.60 28.38
CA LYS A 581 -1.80 0.74 27.22
C LYS A 581 -2.42 2.14 27.22
N VAL A 582 -1.74 3.10 26.61
CA VAL A 582 -2.34 4.40 26.24
C VAL A 582 -2.72 4.34 24.77
N ASP A 583 -3.85 4.96 24.41
CA ASP A 583 -4.28 5.07 23.02
C ASP A 583 -3.18 5.69 22.16
N ARG A 584 -2.87 5.03 21.03
CA ARG A 584 -1.77 5.43 20.17
C ARG A 584 -2.16 6.75 19.47
N PRO A 585 -1.27 7.76 19.42
CA PRO A 585 -1.53 8.95 18.61
C PRO A 585 -1.76 8.54 17.14
N ARG A 586 -2.81 9.10 16.53
CA ARG A 586 -3.19 8.85 15.13
C ARG A 586 -2.00 9.18 14.23
N ARG A 587 -1.64 8.26 13.32
CA ARG A 587 -0.52 8.41 12.39
C ARG A 587 -0.97 9.14 11.13
N THR A 588 -0.04 9.74 10.38
CA THR A 588 -0.30 10.32 9.05
C THR A 588 -1.10 9.38 8.14
N HIS A 589 -0.83 8.08 8.26
CA HIS A 589 -1.62 7.03 7.60
C HIS A 589 -3.12 7.08 7.92
N ASP A 590 -3.51 7.24 9.19
CA ASP A 590 -4.92 7.24 9.59
C ASP A 590 -5.67 8.45 9.01
N ILE A 591 -4.97 9.58 8.81
CA ILE A 591 -5.48 10.79 8.17
C ILE A 591 -5.64 10.56 6.66
N VAL A 592 -4.62 9.99 6.00
CA VAL A 592 -4.67 9.61 4.57
C VAL A 592 -5.84 8.66 4.32
N ARG A 593 -5.97 7.62 5.15
CA ARG A 593 -7.08 6.68 5.11
C ARG A 593 -8.46 7.34 5.26
N SER A 594 -8.62 8.23 6.23
CA SER A 594 -9.90 8.93 6.44
C SER A 594 -10.23 9.88 5.28
N TYR A 595 -9.21 10.52 4.70
CA TYR A 595 -9.34 11.33 3.49
C TYR A 595 -9.75 10.48 2.29
N GLU A 596 -9.15 9.31 2.12
CA GLU A 596 -9.52 8.32 1.11
C GLU A 596 -10.95 7.79 1.28
N CYS A 597 -11.51 7.75 2.49
CA CYS A 597 -12.90 7.36 2.68
C CYS A 597 -13.90 8.51 2.56
N GLY A 598 -13.45 9.75 2.36
CA GLY A 598 -14.34 10.92 2.42
C GLY A 598 -14.88 11.20 3.83
N SER A 599 -14.28 10.61 4.87
CA SER A 599 -14.77 10.60 6.25
C SER A 599 -13.94 11.48 7.18
N LEU A 600 -13.26 12.52 6.66
CA LEU A 600 -12.56 13.48 7.52
C LEU A 600 -13.57 14.31 8.31
N GLU A 601 -13.80 13.90 9.54
CA GLU A 601 -14.69 14.59 10.46
C GLU A 601 -13.99 15.74 11.20
N LYS A 602 -14.80 16.59 11.84
CA LYS A 602 -14.35 17.68 12.71
C LYS A 602 -13.42 17.20 13.83
N ASP A 603 -13.55 15.93 14.22
CA ASP A 603 -12.78 15.29 15.30
C ASP A 603 -11.43 14.72 14.83
N VAL A 604 -11.17 14.70 13.52
CA VAL A 604 -9.82 14.44 12.98
C VAL A 604 -8.91 15.65 13.19
N PHE A 605 -9.47 16.87 13.14
CA PHE A 605 -8.77 18.13 13.35
C PHE A 605 -8.85 18.65 14.80
N GLN A 606 -9.64 17.99 15.65
CA GLN A 606 -9.62 18.18 17.09
C GLN A 606 -8.79 17.05 17.68
N SER A 607 -7.46 17.24 17.79
CA SER A 607 -6.66 16.33 18.62
C SER A 607 -7.36 16.21 19.98
N ASP A 608 -7.54 15.00 20.49
CA ASP A 608 -8.25 14.72 21.74
C ASP A 608 -7.61 15.51 22.91
N THR A 609 -8.08 16.74 23.11
CA THR A 609 -7.47 17.71 24.01
C THR A 609 -7.64 17.29 25.47
N ARG A 610 -8.64 16.43 25.74
CA ARG A 610 -8.98 15.95 27.08
C ARG A 610 -7.94 14.99 27.66
N ASP A 611 -7.38 14.08 26.85
CA ASP A 611 -6.33 13.15 27.29
C ASP A 611 -4.96 13.82 27.39
N ARG A 612 -4.75 14.94 26.68
CA ARG A 612 -3.46 15.62 26.56
C ARG A 612 -3.04 16.39 27.80
N TYR A 613 -3.98 17.04 28.48
CA TYR A 613 -3.64 17.97 29.56
C TYR A 613 -3.71 17.36 30.96
N GLY A 614 -4.65 16.45 31.21
CA GLY A 614 -4.93 15.93 32.57
C GLY A 614 -3.78 15.15 33.21
N GLN A 615 -2.81 14.71 32.42
CA GLN A 615 -1.64 13.96 32.90
C GLN A 615 -0.38 14.82 33.07
N ILE A 616 -0.38 16.07 32.57
CA ILE A 616 0.84 16.88 32.38
C ILE A 616 0.70 18.28 33.00
N LEU A 617 -0.54 18.78 33.11
CA LEU A 617 -0.84 20.13 33.58
C LEU A 617 -1.74 20.09 34.82
N ASN A 618 -1.61 21.11 35.68
CA ASN A 618 -2.56 21.37 36.77
C ASN A 618 -3.84 22.03 36.23
N GLU A 619 -4.88 22.15 37.06
CA GLU A 619 -6.18 22.70 36.65
C GLU A 619 -6.11 24.12 36.07
N THR A 620 -5.29 25.00 36.64
CA THR A 620 -5.12 26.37 36.16
C THR A 620 -4.43 26.43 34.80
N ASP A 621 -3.45 25.57 34.57
CA ASP A 621 -2.71 25.47 33.31
C ASP A 621 -3.53 24.78 32.21
N ILE A 622 -4.46 23.89 32.58
CA ILE A 622 -5.43 23.28 31.66
C ILE A 622 -6.33 24.35 31.02
N GLU A 623 -6.90 25.25 31.81
CA GLU A 623 -7.76 26.31 31.28
C GLU A 623 -6.98 27.28 30.38
N ARG A 624 -5.76 27.63 30.78
CA ARG A 624 -4.84 28.42 29.94
C ARG A 624 -4.51 27.73 28.62
N ALA A 625 -4.25 26.42 28.63
CA ALA A 625 -3.98 25.64 27.41
C ALA A 625 -5.20 25.58 26.48
N LYS A 626 -6.41 25.37 27.04
CA LYS A 626 -7.66 25.39 26.26
C LYS A 626 -7.93 26.74 25.60
N GLU A 627 -7.63 27.84 26.29
CA GLU A 627 -7.74 29.18 25.73
C GLU A 627 -6.79 29.38 24.55
N ILE A 628 -5.52 28.98 24.71
CA ILE A 628 -4.51 29.04 23.66
C ILE A 628 -4.94 28.23 22.43
N ASP A 629 -5.43 27.01 22.62
CA ASP A 629 -5.87 26.15 21.50
C ASP A 629 -7.10 26.73 20.77
N ARG A 630 -7.99 27.41 21.51
CA ARG A 630 -9.12 28.14 20.91
C ARG A 630 -8.63 29.30 20.05
N LEU A 631 -7.68 30.10 20.54
CA LEU A 631 -7.10 31.24 19.80
C LEU A 631 -6.30 30.77 18.57
N LEU A 632 -5.50 29.70 18.71
CA LEU A 632 -4.79 29.07 17.60
C LEU A 632 -5.75 28.64 16.49
N LYS A 633 -6.82 27.94 16.86
CA LYS A 633 -7.84 27.48 15.90
C LYS A 633 -8.54 28.64 15.20
N ASP A 634 -8.84 29.72 15.94
CA ASP A 634 -9.46 30.92 15.37
C ASP A 634 -8.53 31.59 14.34
N ASP A 635 -7.24 31.73 14.64
CA ASP A 635 -6.27 32.35 13.73
C ASP A 635 -5.97 31.48 12.50
N ILE A 636 -5.72 30.18 12.70
CA ILE A 636 -5.26 29.25 11.65
C ILE A 636 -6.40 28.83 10.71
N LEU A 637 -7.65 28.79 11.18
CA LEU A 637 -8.79 28.39 10.37
C LEU A 637 -9.77 29.53 10.15
N VAL A 638 -10.39 30.05 11.20
CA VAL A 638 -11.56 30.95 11.07
C VAL A 638 -11.20 32.27 10.40
N LYS A 639 -10.19 32.99 10.91
CA LYS A 639 -9.76 34.27 10.33
C LYS A 639 -9.16 34.09 8.93
N ARG A 640 -8.42 32.99 8.71
CA ARG A 640 -7.90 32.62 7.38
C ARG A 640 -9.03 32.37 6.39
N ASN A 641 -10.05 31.59 6.76
CA ASN A 641 -11.24 31.32 5.92
C ASN A 641 -11.93 32.61 5.46
N VAL A 642 -12.11 33.58 6.36
CA VAL A 642 -12.73 34.87 6.02
C VAL A 642 -11.92 35.63 4.97
N ARG A 643 -10.58 35.66 5.10
CA ARG A 643 -9.70 36.33 4.13
C ARG A 643 -9.67 35.58 2.80
N MET A 644 -9.52 34.25 2.84
CA MET A 644 -9.50 33.37 1.66
C MET A 644 -10.79 33.52 0.85
N ALA A 645 -11.96 33.38 1.48
CA ALA A 645 -13.25 33.52 0.82
C ALA A 645 -13.45 34.92 0.19
N SER A 646 -13.01 35.98 0.88
CA SER A 646 -13.04 37.35 0.36
C SER A 646 -12.15 37.53 -0.88
N ARG A 647 -11.00 36.86 -0.94
CA ARG A 647 -10.08 36.95 -2.09
C ARG A 647 -10.51 36.08 -3.26
N ILE A 648 -11.04 34.89 -3.00
CA ILE A 648 -11.68 34.06 -4.02
C ILE A 648 -12.82 34.86 -4.69
N ASP A 649 -13.68 35.49 -3.89
CA ASP A 649 -14.76 36.36 -4.39
C ASP A 649 -14.23 37.54 -5.25
N LYS A 650 -13.15 38.20 -4.82
CA LYS A 650 -12.51 39.27 -5.59
C LYS A 650 -11.91 38.79 -6.91
N LEU A 651 -11.23 37.63 -6.92
CA LEU A 651 -10.65 37.04 -8.13
C LEU A 651 -11.76 36.73 -9.16
N ILE A 652 -12.89 36.22 -8.69
CA ILE A 652 -14.06 35.93 -9.53
C ILE A 652 -14.70 37.22 -10.05
N THR A 653 -15.06 38.15 -9.15
CA THR A 653 -15.88 39.33 -9.50
C THR A 653 -15.09 40.43 -10.18
N SER A 654 -13.93 40.78 -9.64
CA SER A 654 -13.10 41.91 -10.09
C SER A 654 -11.96 41.46 -10.99
N GLY A 655 -11.41 40.26 -10.74
CA GLY A 655 -10.40 39.65 -11.60
C GLY A 655 -10.97 38.99 -12.85
N GLY A 656 -12.30 38.81 -12.93
CA GLY A 656 -12.97 38.17 -14.06
C GLY A 656 -12.67 36.68 -14.19
N GLN A 657 -12.08 36.06 -13.16
CA GLN A 657 -11.62 34.68 -13.25
C GLN A 657 -12.80 33.71 -13.21
N THR A 658 -12.90 32.92 -14.28
CA THR A 658 -13.86 31.82 -14.40
C THR A 658 -13.12 30.58 -14.85
N ASN A 659 -13.75 29.42 -14.69
CA ASN A 659 -13.14 28.12 -14.96
C ASN A 659 -11.87 27.88 -14.09
N PHE A 660 -11.95 28.18 -12.79
CA PHE A 660 -10.83 28.01 -11.86
C PHE A 660 -10.87 26.68 -11.10
N PHE A 661 -9.72 26.22 -10.59
CA PHE A 661 -9.58 25.13 -9.63
C PHE A 661 -8.86 25.63 -8.37
N ALA A 662 -9.52 25.70 -7.22
CA ALA A 662 -8.88 26.15 -5.97
C ALA A 662 -8.46 24.96 -5.10
N ALA A 663 -7.15 24.78 -4.89
CA ALA A 663 -6.58 23.72 -4.05
C ALA A 663 -6.22 24.29 -2.66
N LEU A 664 -7.04 24.00 -1.66
CA LEU A 664 -6.92 24.56 -0.31
C LEU A 664 -6.93 23.44 0.74
N GLY A 665 -6.27 23.61 1.87
CA GLY A 665 -6.25 22.61 2.93
C GLY A 665 -7.65 22.21 3.40
N THR A 666 -7.89 20.91 3.57
CA THR A 666 -9.22 20.33 3.88
C THR A 666 -9.83 20.91 5.16
N GLY A 667 -9.00 21.32 6.12
CA GLY A 667 -9.46 22.01 7.34
C GLY A 667 -10.24 23.30 7.08
N HIS A 668 -10.04 23.95 5.92
CA HIS A 668 -10.75 25.18 5.53
C HIS A 668 -12.20 24.93 5.07
N PHE A 669 -12.59 23.67 4.86
CA PHE A 669 -13.94 23.26 4.44
C PHE A 669 -14.80 22.73 5.60
N ILE A 670 -14.26 22.66 6.81
CA ILE A 670 -14.89 22.02 7.98
C ILE A 670 -15.19 23.07 9.06
N GLY A 671 -16.29 22.89 9.81
CA GLY A 671 -16.73 23.80 10.87
C GLY A 671 -17.70 24.89 10.39
N GLU A 672 -18.16 25.76 11.29
CA GLU A 672 -19.25 26.71 11.01
C GLU A 672 -18.86 27.85 10.06
N LYS A 673 -17.65 28.40 10.22
CA LYS A 673 -17.11 29.50 9.40
C LYS A 673 -16.10 28.97 8.38
N ASN A 674 -16.53 28.01 7.57
CA ASN A 674 -15.72 27.40 6.52
C ASN A 674 -15.84 28.17 5.20
N ILE A 675 -14.99 27.87 4.22
CA ILE A 675 -14.99 28.57 2.92
C ILE A 675 -16.31 28.39 2.17
N ILE A 676 -16.93 27.21 2.25
CA ILE A 676 -18.21 26.92 1.59
C ILE A 676 -19.29 27.87 2.11
N THR A 677 -19.45 27.96 3.44
CA THR A 677 -20.49 28.81 4.06
C THR A 677 -20.24 30.29 3.79
N LEU A 678 -18.97 30.72 3.83
CA LEU A 678 -18.58 32.11 3.57
C LEU A 678 -18.81 32.55 2.12
N LEU A 679 -18.61 31.65 1.15
CA LEU A 679 -18.91 31.92 -0.25
C LEU A 679 -20.43 31.83 -0.51
N GLN A 680 -21.15 30.91 0.12
CA GLN A 680 -22.62 30.87 0.04
C GLN A 680 -23.26 32.17 0.54
N GLN A 681 -22.75 32.74 1.64
CA GLN A 681 -23.17 34.06 2.16
C GLN A 681 -22.92 35.22 1.17
N ARG A 682 -22.03 35.04 0.20
CA ARG A 682 -21.72 36.01 -0.86
C ARG A 682 -22.53 35.78 -2.15
N GLY A 683 -23.47 34.83 -2.13
CA GLY A 683 -24.39 34.57 -3.25
C GLY A 683 -23.93 33.48 -4.23
N TYR A 684 -22.85 32.75 -3.92
CA TYR A 684 -22.44 31.59 -4.72
C TYR A 684 -23.24 30.35 -4.35
N ALA A 685 -23.68 29.59 -5.36
CA ALA A 685 -24.19 28.25 -5.15
C ALA A 685 -23.02 27.26 -5.17
N ILE A 686 -22.82 26.55 -4.07
CA ILE A 686 -21.75 25.54 -3.92
C ILE A 686 -22.39 24.17 -3.73
N LYS A 687 -22.06 23.23 -4.62
CA LYS A 687 -22.57 21.85 -4.61
C LYS A 687 -21.40 20.88 -4.53
N ALA A 688 -21.45 19.91 -3.63
CA ALA A 688 -20.48 18.82 -3.61
C ALA A 688 -20.56 18.01 -4.91
N VAL A 689 -19.40 17.69 -5.49
CA VAL A 689 -19.29 16.84 -6.68
C VAL A 689 -19.27 15.39 -6.23
N ARG A 690 -20.04 14.55 -6.92
CA ARG A 690 -20.10 13.10 -6.71
C ARG A 690 -19.39 12.35 -7.83
N GLU A 691 -19.06 11.08 -7.60
CA GLU A 691 -18.40 10.23 -8.61
C GLU A 691 -19.19 10.12 -9.92
N ASP A 692 -20.53 10.16 -9.83
CA ASP A 692 -21.45 10.04 -10.96
C ASP A 692 -21.87 11.39 -11.57
N ASP A 693 -21.43 12.52 -11.00
CA ASP A 693 -21.70 13.83 -11.60
C ASP A 693 -20.95 13.97 -12.94
N VAL A 694 -21.65 14.45 -13.96
CA VAL A 694 -21.05 14.83 -15.24
C VAL A 694 -20.64 16.30 -15.18
N LEU A 695 -19.34 16.57 -15.34
CA LEU A 695 -18.83 17.94 -15.37
C LEU A 695 -19.14 18.58 -16.74
N LEU A 696 -20.18 19.42 -16.80
CA LEU A 696 -20.61 20.10 -18.04
C LEU A 696 -19.62 21.20 -18.44
N SER A 697 -19.28 21.29 -19.74
CA SER A 697 -18.25 22.21 -20.26
C SER A 697 -18.81 23.43 -21.00
N HIS A 698 -18.03 24.52 -20.99
CA HIS A 698 -18.01 25.55 -22.04
C HIS A 698 -16.69 25.49 -22.85
N ARG A 699 -16.45 24.39 -23.60
CA ARG A 699 -15.39 24.15 -24.66
C ARG A 699 -13.91 24.29 -24.22
N LYS A 700 -12.91 23.65 -24.84
CA LYS A 700 -12.76 22.85 -26.09
C LYS A 700 -12.63 21.35 -25.79
N ASP A 701 -12.82 20.52 -26.83
CA ASP A 701 -12.39 19.11 -26.85
C ASP A 701 -10.93 19.01 -26.41
N ALA A 702 -10.72 18.71 -25.13
CA ALA A 702 -9.46 18.22 -24.65
C ALA A 702 -9.32 16.80 -25.21
N ASN A 703 -8.58 16.68 -26.31
CA ASN A 703 -7.98 15.40 -26.64
C ASN A 703 -7.12 15.02 -25.43
N PHE A 704 -7.54 14.02 -24.66
CA PHE A 704 -6.71 13.41 -23.62
C PHE A 704 -5.49 12.81 -24.31
N ARG A 705 -4.46 13.64 -24.55
CA ARG A 705 -3.13 13.17 -24.89
C ARG A 705 -2.54 12.74 -23.56
N ALA A 706 -2.36 11.44 -23.38
CA ALA A 706 -1.57 10.89 -22.29
C ALA A 706 -0.14 11.45 -22.39
N LEU A 707 0.08 12.62 -21.77
CA LEU A 707 1.42 13.14 -21.46
C LEU A 707 1.97 12.50 -20.19
N TRP A 708 1.18 11.66 -19.53
CA TRP A 708 1.50 10.91 -18.32
C TRP A 708 2.38 9.69 -18.64
N VAL A 709 3.66 9.96 -18.93
CA VAL A 709 4.71 8.97 -18.68
C VAL A 709 5.06 9.07 -17.19
N ARG A 710 4.92 7.95 -16.47
CA ARG A 710 5.40 7.81 -15.09
C ARG A 710 6.89 8.16 -15.07
N GLU A 711 7.28 9.28 -14.48
CA GLU A 711 8.65 9.42 -14.02
C GLU A 711 8.81 8.50 -12.79
N ASP A 712 9.86 7.67 -12.82
CA ASP A 712 10.15 6.63 -11.83
C ASP A 712 10.04 7.14 -10.37
N PRO A 713 9.21 6.51 -9.51
CA PRO A 713 9.35 6.68 -8.07
C PRO A 713 10.47 5.76 -7.57
N VAL A 714 11.59 6.39 -7.20
CA VAL A 714 12.67 5.78 -6.43
C VAL A 714 12.14 5.37 -5.05
N SER A 715 12.20 4.06 -4.79
CA SER A 715 12.17 3.35 -3.49
C SER A 715 11.07 3.68 -2.46
N ASP A 716 9.85 3.15 -2.65
CA ASP A 716 8.80 3.07 -1.61
C ASP A 716 8.54 1.61 -1.16
N ALA A 717 9.57 0.93 -0.67
CA ALA A 717 9.46 -0.42 -0.11
C ALA A 717 9.08 -0.44 1.38
N GLU A 718 9.38 0.62 2.14
CA GLU A 718 9.05 0.68 3.57
C GLU A 718 7.63 1.20 3.86
N TYR A 719 7.05 2.03 2.97
CA TYR A 719 5.74 2.65 3.20
C TYR A 719 4.56 1.67 3.06
N ASN A 720 4.68 0.70 2.14
CA ASN A 720 3.68 -0.34 1.90
C ASN A 720 3.54 -1.36 3.06
N LYS A 721 4.43 -1.31 4.07
CA LYS A 721 4.36 -2.18 5.26
C LYS A 721 3.34 -1.68 6.29
N LEU A 722 2.82 -0.45 6.16
CA LEU A 722 1.98 0.20 7.19
C LEU A 722 0.52 0.48 6.80
N ILE A 723 0.08 0.17 5.57
CA ILE A 723 -1.24 0.53 5.09
C ILE A 723 -1.97 -0.70 4.57
N ARG A 724 -2.66 -1.40 5.47
CA ARG A 724 -3.65 -2.42 5.10
C ARG A 724 -4.84 -1.75 4.41
N ASN A 725 -5.43 -2.47 3.46
CA ASN A 725 -6.68 -2.19 2.77
C ASN A 725 -7.65 -1.35 3.59
N VAL A 726 -8.08 -0.25 3.01
CA VAL A 726 -9.08 0.61 3.61
C VAL A 726 -10.44 0.09 3.18
N ASP A 727 -11.07 -0.69 4.06
CA ASP A 727 -12.49 -0.95 3.98
C ASP A 727 -13.22 0.23 4.64
N CYS A 728 -13.72 1.16 3.83
CA CYS A 728 -14.43 2.34 4.30
C CYS A 728 -15.75 1.99 5.01
N ASP A 729 -16.34 0.81 4.76
CA ASP A 729 -17.56 0.35 5.43
C ASP A 729 -17.29 -0.11 6.86
N ILE A 730 -16.12 -0.71 7.12
CA ILE A 730 -15.69 -1.06 8.48
C ILE A 730 -15.43 0.21 9.30
N LEU A 731 -14.85 1.25 8.69
CA LEU A 731 -14.55 2.52 9.38
C LEU A 731 -15.81 3.31 9.71
N HIS A 732 -16.77 3.39 8.78
CA HIS A 732 -18.06 4.04 9.03
C HIS A 732 -18.95 3.31 10.05
N LYS A 733 -18.72 2.02 10.30
CA LYS A 733 -19.44 1.23 11.33
C LYS A 733 -18.74 1.22 12.69
N LEU A 734 -17.47 1.63 12.75
CA LEU A 734 -16.64 1.62 13.97
C LEU A 734 -16.47 3.02 14.60
N LEU A 735 -16.69 4.10 13.85
CA LEU A 735 -16.91 5.46 14.35
C LEU A 735 -18.39 5.64 14.70
#